data_AF-A0A966FCK9-F1
#
_entry.id   AF-A0A966FCK9-F1
#
_cell.length_a   1.000
_cell.length_b   1.000
_cell.length_c   1.000
_cell.angle_alpha   90.00
_cell.angle_beta   90.00
_cell.angle_gamma   90.00
#
_symmetry.space_group_name_H-M   'P 1'
#
loop_
_entity.id
_entity.type
_entity.pdbx_description
1 polymer ?
#
loop_
_entity_poly.entity_id
_entity_poly.type
_entity_poly.pdbx_seq_one_letter_code
_entity_poly.pdbx_strand_id
1 'polypeptide(L)'
;MTNEIEEKKEFLKREEIRTMAKAIYRLREIEAQKERERVAALKLGETREKIRVPAERVPEILLPSKEVKEKEEVLIPQLFPKKPGPPKVFQKILIRAVFCFLFLLIIGFFGWFFGVRKPSAEEIIPPAEEILPEEEITKKPEILIPPSLISVSETEALEISKNEEIPEAIHRLITKDLAKGAFLRIAIKNLIQNRLASLEDLSQAFQVETQKEIFQKLKEDYTLAIYSQEQGKRIVFITKIEEAEGLNELLKDWEGKVAKEGVFLSGQKISTQVSYFKSASYQNVNFRYLTISKEDSGICYALFKDYFIFATSFESLKKTIEELKREEELSAWKVKVGQLFIVGFEGKEITPELEEFIKKYKPGGVLLLSKNIENREQLKNLISGLQEISLRETGLPLFIAVDQEGGVISRIGFLEEKTPQSEIKDPEVSYQIGLRRGGELKGLGVNLNLAPLLDTASSADFLFSRSFQRPASEIGELAKSLILGQKAAGVLTAVKHFPGYSGISFNPEEELGVRAEVPEISQFKKAMTASPELIMTSNVIYQEIDSSLPFTFSAKAIQYLKNNLGSEEILIISDDLDQNSLLKKFSLKEVVTKPVEAGVDILIFSGYRLGVEKGLDEFIKASENGGVSKEKIEIAFSRISQLKQRLLK
;
A
#
# COMPACT_ATOMS: atom_id res chain seq x y z
N MET A 1 -49.28 -11.01 -31.13
CA MET A 1 -49.59 -10.59 -29.74
C MET A 1 -48.37 -10.53 -28.83
N THR A 2 -47.67 -11.63 -28.49
CA THR A 2 -46.53 -11.58 -27.54
C THR A 2 -45.40 -10.68 -28.02
N ASN A 3 -44.82 -10.93 -29.21
CA ASN A 3 -43.70 -10.12 -29.73
C ASN A 3 -44.03 -8.62 -29.85
N GLU A 4 -45.22 -8.27 -30.36
CA GLU A 4 -45.64 -6.85 -30.49
C GLU A 4 -45.68 -6.11 -29.14
N ILE A 5 -46.02 -6.80 -28.05
CA ILE A 5 -46.02 -6.20 -26.70
C ILE A 5 -44.59 -6.00 -26.20
N GLU A 6 -43.65 -6.86 -26.61
CA GLU A 6 -42.24 -6.82 -26.23
C GLU A 6 -41.49 -5.72 -27.00
N GLU A 7 -41.65 -5.66 -28.33
CA GLU A 7 -41.12 -4.58 -29.18
C GLU A 7 -41.65 -3.21 -28.73
N LYS A 8 -42.94 -3.12 -28.39
CA LYS A 8 -43.55 -1.87 -27.90
C LYS A 8 -43.02 -1.45 -26.53
N LYS A 9 -42.69 -2.39 -25.63
CA LYS A 9 -41.97 -2.09 -24.37
C LYS A 9 -40.54 -1.61 -24.63
N GLU A 10 -39.83 -2.21 -25.59
CA GLU A 10 -38.47 -1.82 -25.92
C GLU A 10 -38.43 -0.42 -26.58
N PHE A 11 -39.38 -0.12 -27.47
CA PHE A 11 -39.56 1.21 -28.05
C PHE A 11 -39.79 2.28 -26.97
N LEU A 12 -40.70 2.03 -26.03
CA LEU A 12 -40.99 2.95 -24.92
C LEU A 12 -39.75 3.19 -24.05
N LYS A 13 -39.00 2.15 -23.67
CA LYS A 13 -37.72 2.30 -22.94
C LYS A 13 -36.72 3.17 -23.71
N ARG A 14 -36.58 2.96 -25.03
CA ARG A 14 -35.68 3.75 -25.89
C ARG A 14 -36.10 5.22 -25.97
N GLU A 15 -37.40 5.51 -25.94
CA GLU A 15 -37.94 6.89 -25.93
C GLU A 15 -37.79 7.58 -24.56
N GLU A 16 -38.01 6.86 -23.45
CA GLU A 16 -37.74 7.34 -22.09
C GLU A 16 -36.26 7.69 -21.91
N ILE A 17 -35.34 6.80 -22.28
CA ILE A 17 -33.88 7.03 -22.25
C ILE A 17 -33.51 8.27 -23.07
N ARG A 18 -34.06 8.42 -24.28
CA ARG A 18 -33.82 9.58 -25.17
C ARG A 18 -34.37 10.89 -24.60
N THR A 19 -35.42 10.81 -23.78
CA THR A 19 -36.02 11.96 -23.09
C THR A 19 -35.21 12.34 -21.85
N MET A 20 -34.76 11.35 -21.07
CA MET A 20 -33.89 11.57 -19.90
C MET A 20 -32.53 12.14 -20.30
N ALA A 21 -31.94 11.68 -21.43
CA ALA A 21 -30.72 12.25 -21.98
C ALA A 21 -30.86 13.75 -22.34
N LYS A 22 -32.01 14.16 -22.89
CA LYS A 22 -32.31 15.59 -23.15
C LYS A 22 -32.47 16.40 -21.86
N ALA A 23 -33.03 15.80 -20.81
CA ALA A 23 -33.15 16.46 -19.50
C ALA A 23 -31.77 16.67 -18.86
N ILE A 24 -30.90 15.66 -18.89
CA ILE A 24 -29.51 15.75 -18.39
C ILE A 24 -28.71 16.81 -19.17
N TYR A 25 -28.89 16.90 -20.49
CA TYR A 25 -28.25 17.93 -21.31
C TYR A 25 -28.68 19.35 -20.89
N ARG A 26 -29.99 19.59 -20.70
CA ARG A 26 -30.51 20.88 -20.22
C ARG A 26 -30.02 21.24 -18.81
N LEU A 27 -29.93 20.27 -17.90
CA LEU A 27 -29.37 20.51 -16.56
C LEU A 27 -27.90 20.96 -16.64
N ARG A 28 -27.09 20.29 -17.48
CA ARG A 28 -25.69 20.69 -17.72
C ARG A 28 -25.56 22.08 -18.37
N GLU A 29 -26.48 22.48 -19.26
CA GLU A 29 -26.50 23.85 -19.80
C GLU A 29 -26.83 24.88 -18.71
N ILE A 30 -27.79 24.59 -17.82
CA ILE A 30 -28.16 25.47 -16.70
C ILE A 30 -27.00 25.60 -15.70
N GLU A 31 -26.31 24.52 -15.38
CA GLU A 31 -25.10 24.55 -14.53
C GLU A 31 -23.96 25.32 -15.19
N ALA A 32 -23.70 25.08 -16.48
CA ALA A 32 -22.69 25.80 -17.25
C ALA A 32 -23.06 27.28 -17.49
N GLN A 33 -24.32 27.68 -17.34
CA GLN A 33 -24.73 29.08 -17.31
C GLN A 33 -24.50 29.70 -15.92
N LYS A 34 -24.94 29.04 -14.83
CA LYS A 34 -24.71 29.50 -13.45
C LYS A 34 -23.23 29.72 -13.13
N GLU A 35 -22.35 28.81 -13.58
CA GLU A 35 -20.91 28.97 -13.35
C GLU A 35 -20.31 30.09 -14.22
N ARG A 36 -20.84 30.34 -15.43
CA ARG A 36 -20.47 31.53 -16.23
C ARG A 36 -20.90 32.83 -15.56
N GLU A 37 -22.09 32.87 -14.96
CA GLU A 37 -22.59 34.02 -14.18
C GLU A 37 -21.75 34.24 -12.90
N ARG A 38 -21.37 33.17 -12.20
CA ARG A 38 -20.46 33.21 -11.04
C ARG A 38 -19.07 33.76 -11.42
N VAL A 39 -18.47 33.28 -12.50
CA VAL A 39 -17.17 33.75 -12.99
C VAL A 39 -17.23 35.21 -13.46
N ALA A 40 -18.36 35.66 -14.02
CA ALA A 40 -18.57 37.07 -14.34
C ALA A 40 -18.69 37.94 -13.08
N ALA A 41 -19.40 37.47 -12.04
CA ALA A 41 -19.53 38.18 -10.76
C ALA A 41 -18.19 38.33 -10.04
N LEU A 42 -17.33 37.30 -10.06
CA LEU A 42 -15.97 37.35 -9.49
C LEU A 42 -15.12 38.44 -10.15
N LYS A 43 -15.10 38.53 -11.49
CA LYS A 43 -14.36 39.56 -12.24
C LYS A 43 -14.87 40.98 -11.98
N LEU A 44 -16.17 41.14 -11.73
CA LEU A 44 -16.76 42.42 -11.31
C LEU A 44 -16.35 42.81 -9.88
N GLY A 45 -16.13 41.83 -8.99
CA GLY A 45 -15.60 42.06 -7.64
C GLY A 45 -14.18 42.62 -7.64
N GLU A 46 -13.27 42.00 -8.40
CA GLU A 46 -11.85 42.41 -8.51
C GLU A 46 -11.64 43.86 -8.99
N THR A 47 -12.66 44.46 -9.62
CA THR A 47 -12.59 45.81 -10.19
C THR A 47 -12.90 46.92 -9.16
N ARG A 48 -13.39 46.60 -7.94
CA ARG A 48 -13.95 47.61 -7.01
C ARG A 48 -13.10 48.04 -5.80
N GLU A 49 -11.99 47.38 -5.47
CA GLU A 49 -11.15 47.76 -4.33
C GLU A 49 -9.80 48.40 -4.70
N LYS A 50 -9.84 49.68 -5.11
CA LYS A 50 -8.67 50.58 -5.05
C LYS A 50 -9.08 51.99 -4.59
N ILE A 51 -9.38 52.12 -3.30
CA ILE A 51 -9.53 53.43 -2.64
C ILE A 51 -8.16 53.86 -2.07
N ARG A 52 -7.77 55.12 -2.29
CA ARG A 52 -6.70 55.80 -1.55
C ARG A 52 -7.14 57.22 -1.17
N VAL A 53 -6.62 57.69 -0.04
CA VAL A 53 -7.02 58.89 0.72
C VAL A 53 -6.11 60.09 0.32
N PRO A 54 -6.55 61.37 0.41
CA PRO A 54 -6.09 62.43 -0.50
C PRO A 54 -5.03 63.40 0.06
N ALA A 55 -4.61 64.35 -0.78
CA ALA A 55 -3.89 65.57 -0.45
C ALA A 55 -4.46 66.78 -1.25
N GLU A 56 -4.05 68.01 -0.92
CA GLU A 56 -4.83 69.25 -1.17
C GLU A 56 -4.13 70.28 -2.10
N ARG A 57 -4.92 71.21 -2.66
CA ARG A 57 -4.58 72.52 -3.28
C ARG A 57 -4.46 72.63 -4.82
N VAL A 58 -4.52 73.89 -5.27
CA VAL A 58 -5.06 74.50 -6.52
C VAL A 58 -4.33 75.87 -6.66
N PRO A 59 -4.13 76.56 -7.82
CA PRO A 59 -4.70 76.45 -9.18
C PRO A 59 -3.62 76.02 -10.23
N GLU A 60 -3.42 76.49 -11.49
CA GLU A 60 -3.93 77.62 -12.29
C GLU A 60 -3.83 77.42 -13.85
N ILE A 61 -3.31 78.39 -14.62
CA ILE A 61 -3.62 78.67 -16.04
C ILE A 61 -2.33 78.91 -16.86
N LEU A 62 -2.30 78.48 -18.15
CA LEU A 62 -1.94 79.33 -19.32
C LEU A 62 -2.02 78.58 -20.67
N LEU A 63 -2.62 79.23 -21.68
CA LEU A 63 -2.63 78.86 -23.10
C LEU A 63 -2.29 80.11 -23.94
N PRO A 64 -1.52 79.94 -25.03
CA PRO A 64 -1.92 80.43 -26.37
C PRO A 64 -1.92 79.26 -27.39
N SER A 65 -2.86 79.12 -28.33
CA SER A 65 -3.05 79.92 -29.57
C SER A 65 -1.79 79.94 -30.45
N LYS A 66 -1.76 79.58 -31.75
CA LYS A 66 -2.73 79.38 -32.87
C LYS A 66 -2.12 78.33 -33.85
N GLU A 67 -2.75 77.67 -34.85
CA GLU A 67 -4.11 77.43 -35.41
C GLU A 67 -3.96 76.21 -36.39
N VAL A 68 -4.79 75.79 -37.37
CA VAL A 68 -5.92 76.37 -38.14
C VAL A 68 -6.77 75.26 -38.82
N LYS A 69 -8.00 75.58 -39.26
CA LYS A 69 -8.91 74.84 -40.18
C LYS A 69 -9.36 73.40 -39.84
N GLU A 70 -10.63 73.34 -39.41
CA GLU A 70 -11.77 72.62 -40.06
C GLU A 70 -11.49 71.77 -41.34
N LYS A 71 -12.24 70.69 -41.63
CA LYS A 71 -13.67 70.43 -41.30
C LYS A 71 -14.03 68.94 -41.23
N GLU A 72 -15.23 68.65 -40.74
CA GLU A 72 -15.82 67.30 -40.60
C GLU A 72 -16.32 66.72 -41.94
N GLU A 73 -16.33 65.37 -42.07
CA GLU A 73 -17.59 64.60 -42.20
C GLU A 73 -17.39 63.08 -42.01
N VAL A 74 -18.48 62.30 -42.08
CA VAL A 74 -18.71 61.05 -41.31
C VAL A 74 -18.60 59.77 -42.18
N LEU A 75 -18.45 58.61 -41.50
CA LEU A 75 -19.04 57.28 -41.83
C LEU A 75 -18.13 56.15 -42.43
N ILE A 76 -17.94 55.07 -41.65
CA ILE A 76 -17.85 53.61 -41.97
C ILE A 76 -17.05 53.16 -43.23
N PRO A 77 -15.97 52.35 -43.08
CA PRO A 77 -16.08 50.92 -43.49
C PRO A 77 -15.19 49.86 -42.78
N GLN A 78 -15.69 48.61 -42.79
CA GLN A 78 -15.04 47.29 -43.04
C GLN A 78 -13.64 46.95 -42.44
N LEU A 79 -13.49 45.88 -41.64
CA LEU A 79 -13.39 44.43 -41.99
C LEU A 79 -12.06 43.98 -42.67
N PHE A 80 -11.45 42.95 -42.05
CA PHE A 80 -10.22 42.19 -42.42
C PHE A 80 -8.84 42.87 -42.25
N PRO A 81 -7.86 42.19 -41.62
CA PRO A 81 -6.45 42.63 -41.58
C PRO A 81 -5.71 42.31 -42.89
N LYS A 82 -4.73 43.15 -43.25
CA LYS A 82 -3.91 42.97 -44.47
C LYS A 82 -2.92 41.80 -44.35
N LYS A 83 -2.67 41.11 -45.48
CA LYS A 83 -1.60 40.09 -45.59
C LYS A 83 -0.22 40.67 -45.24
N PRO A 84 0.68 39.90 -44.60
CA PRO A 84 2.04 40.34 -44.32
C PRO A 84 2.86 40.51 -45.63
N GLY A 85 3.75 41.49 -45.64
CA GLY A 85 4.69 41.71 -46.75
C GLY A 85 5.84 40.68 -46.77
N PRO A 86 6.60 40.60 -47.89
CA PRO A 86 7.69 39.65 -48.03
C PRO A 86 8.83 39.91 -47.02
N PRO A 87 9.51 38.86 -46.52
CA PRO A 87 10.52 38.99 -45.46
C PRO A 87 11.76 39.76 -45.92
N LYS A 88 12.34 40.53 -44.98
CA LYS A 88 13.53 41.37 -45.22
C LYS A 88 14.74 40.50 -45.55
N VAL A 89 15.72 41.06 -46.29
CA VAL A 89 16.90 40.32 -46.81
C VAL A 89 17.61 39.51 -45.73
N PHE A 90 17.79 40.08 -44.53
CA PHE A 90 18.44 39.40 -43.39
C PHE A 90 17.71 38.13 -42.93
N GLN A 91 16.37 38.12 -42.94
CA GLN A 91 15.57 36.92 -42.63
C GLN A 91 15.73 35.85 -43.71
N LYS A 92 15.86 36.22 -44.98
CA LYS A 92 16.13 35.27 -46.08
C LYS A 92 17.53 34.63 -45.96
N ILE A 93 18.51 35.36 -45.43
CA ILE A 93 19.86 34.82 -45.12
C ILE A 93 19.78 33.85 -43.95
N LEU A 94 19.12 34.22 -42.85
CA LEU A 94 18.98 33.36 -41.67
C LEU A 94 18.25 32.05 -41.99
N ILE A 95 17.15 32.10 -42.74
CA ILE A 95 16.41 30.92 -43.19
C ILE A 95 17.29 30.02 -44.08
N ARG A 96 18.08 30.60 -45.00
CA ARG A 96 19.02 29.83 -45.83
C ARG A 96 20.12 29.16 -45.00
N ALA A 97 20.65 29.80 -43.98
CA ALA A 97 21.63 29.20 -43.07
C ALA A 97 21.06 27.98 -42.32
N VAL A 98 19.83 28.09 -41.81
CA VAL A 98 19.13 26.97 -41.14
C VAL A 98 18.86 25.82 -42.11
N PHE A 99 18.42 26.09 -43.35
CA PHE A 99 18.22 25.06 -44.36
C PHE A 99 19.54 24.39 -44.79
N CYS A 100 20.65 25.13 -44.94
CA CYS A 100 21.95 24.52 -45.23
C CYS A 100 22.43 23.61 -44.07
N PHE A 101 22.21 24.00 -42.82
CA PHE A 101 22.56 23.18 -41.66
C PHE A 101 21.76 21.87 -41.60
N LEU A 102 20.43 21.94 -41.81
CA LEU A 102 19.58 20.76 -41.96
C LEU A 102 19.99 19.87 -43.14
N PHE A 103 20.35 20.46 -44.28
CA PHE A 103 20.78 19.72 -45.46
C PHE A 103 22.12 18.99 -45.24
N LEU A 104 23.06 19.59 -44.50
CA LEU A 104 24.31 18.93 -44.11
C LEU A 104 24.09 17.78 -43.12
N LEU A 105 23.15 17.91 -42.18
CA LEU A 105 22.75 16.81 -41.29
C LEU A 105 22.11 15.65 -42.08
N ILE A 106 21.28 15.95 -43.07
CA ILE A 106 20.68 14.94 -43.97
C ILE A 106 21.77 14.26 -44.80
N ILE A 107 22.73 15.00 -45.38
CA ILE A 107 23.85 14.40 -46.11
C ILE A 107 24.71 13.52 -45.21
N GLY A 108 24.96 13.93 -43.95
CA GLY A 108 25.67 13.09 -42.96
C GLY A 108 24.92 11.79 -42.66
N PHE A 109 23.61 11.87 -42.44
CA PHE A 109 22.75 10.71 -42.19
C PHE A 109 22.72 9.75 -43.40
N PHE A 110 22.54 10.28 -44.62
CA PHE A 110 22.55 9.48 -45.85
C PHE A 110 23.93 8.89 -46.16
N GLY A 111 25.02 9.63 -45.91
CA GLY A 111 26.39 9.13 -46.06
C GLY A 111 26.70 7.94 -45.15
N TRP A 112 26.18 7.98 -43.91
CA TRP A 112 26.26 6.84 -42.99
C TRP A 112 25.34 5.68 -43.42
N PHE A 113 24.08 5.96 -43.75
CA PHE A 113 23.07 4.96 -44.12
C PHE A 113 23.42 4.18 -45.40
N PHE A 114 23.91 4.87 -46.44
CA PHE A 114 24.33 4.25 -47.70
C PHE A 114 25.78 3.77 -47.69
N GLY A 115 26.65 4.34 -46.85
CA GLY A 115 28.07 3.94 -46.77
C GLY A 115 28.31 2.58 -46.11
N VAL A 116 27.38 2.13 -45.24
CA VAL A 116 27.54 0.89 -44.44
C VAL A 116 26.85 -0.34 -45.07
N ARG A 117 26.00 -0.17 -46.09
CA ARG A 117 25.34 -1.29 -46.80
C ARG A 117 25.68 -1.31 -48.29
N LYS A 118 26.59 -2.22 -48.68
CA LYS A 118 26.72 -2.66 -50.09
C LYS A 118 25.50 -3.52 -50.47
N PRO A 119 24.83 -3.27 -51.61
CA PRO A 119 23.84 -4.17 -52.15
C PRO A 119 24.49 -5.37 -52.85
N SER A 120 23.79 -6.51 -52.84
CA SER A 120 23.93 -7.56 -53.86
C SER A 120 22.79 -7.38 -54.88
N ALA A 121 22.99 -7.80 -56.12
CA ALA A 121 22.10 -7.45 -57.23
C ALA A 121 20.70 -8.10 -57.16
N GLU A 122 19.72 -7.42 -57.79
CA GLU A 122 18.34 -7.87 -57.99
C GLU A 122 18.24 -8.85 -59.15
N GLU A 123 17.20 -9.71 -59.16
CA GLU A 123 16.64 -10.24 -60.41
C GLU A 123 15.11 -10.45 -60.33
N ILE A 124 14.38 -9.47 -60.89
CA ILE A 124 13.08 -9.55 -61.60
C ILE A 124 11.87 -10.27 -60.94
N ILE A 125 10.77 -9.53 -60.77
CA ILE A 125 9.49 -9.96 -60.18
C ILE A 125 8.43 -10.33 -61.24
N PRO A 126 7.73 -11.47 -61.09
CA PRO A 126 6.34 -11.68 -61.54
C PRO A 126 5.36 -11.77 -60.32
N PRO A 127 4.01 -11.76 -60.53
CA PRO A 127 3.13 -10.93 -59.71
C PRO A 127 2.52 -11.55 -58.44
N ALA A 128 2.36 -10.67 -57.44
CA ALA A 128 1.41 -10.68 -56.31
C ALA A 128 0.65 -11.99 -55.98
N GLU A 129 1.12 -12.69 -54.95
CA GLU A 129 0.29 -13.53 -54.08
C GLU A 129 -0.15 -12.72 -52.83
N GLU A 130 -1.18 -13.20 -52.13
CA GLU A 130 -1.79 -12.49 -51.00
C GLU A 130 -0.86 -12.45 -49.78
N ILE A 131 -0.52 -11.24 -49.32
CA ILE A 131 0.20 -11.05 -48.06
C ILE A 131 -0.78 -11.33 -46.91
N LEU A 132 -0.74 -12.55 -46.39
CA LEU A 132 -1.18 -12.83 -45.02
C LEU A 132 -0.42 -11.89 -44.07
N PRO A 133 -1.07 -11.33 -43.04
CA PRO A 133 -0.44 -10.33 -42.18
C PRO A 133 0.82 -10.90 -41.52
N GLU A 134 1.88 -10.08 -41.45
CA GLU A 134 3.11 -10.41 -40.73
C GLU A 134 2.79 -10.86 -39.30
N GLU A 135 3.40 -11.96 -38.85
CA GLU A 135 3.17 -12.47 -37.50
C GLU A 135 3.46 -11.37 -36.46
N GLU A 136 2.55 -11.20 -35.49
CA GLU A 136 2.84 -10.34 -34.34
C GLU A 136 4.16 -10.81 -33.71
N ILE A 137 5.12 -9.89 -33.57
CA ILE A 137 6.36 -10.18 -32.84
C ILE A 137 6.01 -10.28 -31.35
N THR A 138 5.50 -11.45 -30.96
CA THR A 138 5.15 -11.76 -29.58
C THR A 138 6.43 -11.64 -28.75
N LYS A 139 6.51 -10.61 -27.91
CA LYS A 139 7.44 -10.61 -26.79
C LYS A 139 7.21 -11.92 -26.01
N LYS A 140 8.21 -12.81 -25.96
CA LYS A 140 8.15 -13.99 -25.10
C LYS A 140 7.78 -13.54 -23.68
N PRO A 141 6.85 -14.23 -22.98
CA PRO A 141 6.51 -13.88 -21.61
C PRO A 141 7.75 -13.89 -20.74
N GLU A 142 7.97 -12.81 -19.99
CA GLU A 142 9.14 -12.71 -19.12
C GLU A 142 9.05 -13.75 -18.00
N ILE A 143 10.04 -14.64 -17.94
CA ILE A 143 10.10 -15.71 -16.94
C ILE A 143 10.38 -15.07 -15.58
N LEU A 144 9.30 -14.84 -14.83
CA LEU A 144 9.32 -14.34 -13.46
C LEU A 144 10.15 -15.29 -12.57
N ILE A 145 10.95 -14.70 -11.68
CA ILE A 145 11.72 -15.43 -10.67
C ILE A 145 11.01 -15.22 -9.32
N PRO A 146 10.53 -16.27 -8.63
CA PRO A 146 9.91 -16.13 -7.31
C PRO A 146 10.93 -15.61 -6.29
N PRO A 147 10.50 -14.99 -5.17
CA PRO A 147 11.42 -14.53 -4.13
C PRO A 147 12.28 -15.68 -3.56
N SER A 148 13.40 -15.32 -2.93
CA SER A 148 14.27 -16.28 -2.24
C SER A 148 13.67 -16.70 -0.90
N LEU A 149 13.86 -17.97 -0.50
CA LEU A 149 13.43 -18.50 0.81
C LEU A 149 14.39 -18.13 1.95
N ILE A 150 15.58 -17.60 1.62
CA ILE A 150 16.59 -17.07 2.55
C ILE A 150 17.15 -15.75 2.01
N SER A 151 17.81 -14.94 2.86
CA SER A 151 18.61 -13.82 2.38
C SER A 151 19.80 -14.32 1.55
N VAL A 152 20.11 -13.59 0.47
CA VAL A 152 21.15 -13.89 -0.51
C VAL A 152 21.81 -12.58 -0.94
N SER A 153 23.11 -12.60 -1.19
CA SER A 153 23.86 -11.38 -1.54
C SER A 153 23.61 -10.92 -2.99
N GLU A 154 23.27 -11.86 -3.86
CA GLU A 154 23.07 -11.68 -5.30
C GLU A 154 22.19 -12.83 -5.81
N THR A 155 21.46 -12.63 -6.92
CA THR A 155 20.75 -13.69 -7.64
C THR A 155 21.21 -13.69 -9.09
N GLU A 156 21.86 -14.76 -9.51
CA GLU A 156 22.28 -15.00 -10.89
C GLU A 156 21.18 -15.72 -11.66
N ALA A 157 20.83 -15.19 -12.83
CA ALA A 157 19.89 -15.81 -13.76
C ALA A 157 20.67 -16.52 -14.87
N LEU A 158 20.77 -17.86 -14.77
CA LEU A 158 21.32 -18.69 -15.83
C LEU A 158 20.27 -18.97 -16.88
N GLU A 159 20.58 -18.70 -18.15
CA GLU A 159 19.72 -19.06 -19.28
C GLU A 159 20.27 -20.31 -19.97
N ILE A 160 19.40 -21.31 -20.17
CA ILE A 160 19.73 -22.58 -20.82
C ILE A 160 18.75 -22.88 -21.97
N SER A 161 19.22 -23.62 -22.96
CA SER A 161 18.37 -24.23 -23.99
C SER A 161 17.95 -25.66 -23.62
N LYS A 162 18.82 -26.40 -22.92
CA LYS A 162 18.58 -27.80 -22.52
C LYS A 162 19.07 -28.08 -21.10
N ASN A 163 18.47 -29.07 -20.46
CA ASN A 163 18.76 -29.39 -19.05
C ASN A 163 20.19 -29.93 -18.86
N GLU A 164 20.78 -30.57 -19.87
CA GLU A 164 22.16 -31.08 -19.84
C GLU A 164 23.22 -29.96 -19.73
N GLU A 165 22.85 -28.70 -19.96
CA GLU A 165 23.73 -27.53 -19.81
C GLU A 165 23.88 -27.09 -18.33
N ILE A 166 22.95 -27.50 -17.45
CA ILE A 166 22.88 -27.08 -16.04
C ILE A 166 24.16 -27.37 -15.24
N PRO A 167 24.78 -28.57 -15.29
CA PRO A 167 25.94 -28.87 -14.46
C PRO A 167 27.16 -28.02 -14.83
N GLU A 168 27.36 -27.73 -16.12
CA GLU A 168 28.45 -26.86 -16.57
C GLU A 168 28.20 -25.39 -16.20
N ALA A 169 26.96 -24.91 -16.38
CA ALA A 169 26.57 -23.54 -16.03
C ALA A 169 26.74 -23.27 -14.51
N ILE A 170 26.37 -24.22 -13.66
CA ILE A 170 26.60 -24.16 -12.21
C ILE A 170 28.09 -24.26 -11.88
N HIS A 171 28.87 -25.11 -12.58
CA HIS A 171 30.32 -25.20 -12.38
C HIS A 171 31.03 -23.88 -12.66
N ARG A 172 30.60 -23.12 -13.69
CA ARG A 172 31.10 -21.75 -13.96
C ARG A 172 30.80 -20.79 -12.80
N LEU A 173 29.63 -20.84 -12.17
CA LEU A 173 29.35 -20.03 -10.97
C LEU A 173 30.15 -20.47 -9.74
N ILE A 174 30.51 -21.76 -9.63
CA ILE A 174 31.40 -22.25 -8.57
C ILE A 174 32.83 -21.68 -8.71
N THR A 175 33.24 -21.13 -9.87
CA THR A 175 34.52 -20.41 -9.99
C THR A 175 34.43 -18.89 -9.72
N LYS A 176 33.29 -18.22 -9.98
CA LYS A 176 33.06 -16.78 -9.67
C LYS A 176 33.39 -16.45 -8.21
N ASP A 177 34.22 -15.44 -7.95
CA ASP A 177 34.58 -15.07 -6.57
C ASP A 177 33.35 -14.63 -5.75
N LEU A 178 33.30 -15.02 -4.48
CA LEU A 178 32.13 -14.86 -3.62
C LEU A 178 32.56 -14.72 -2.16
N ALA A 179 32.15 -13.61 -1.53
CA ALA A 179 32.48 -13.27 -0.16
C ALA A 179 32.19 -14.43 0.82
N LYS A 180 33.15 -14.73 1.70
CA LYS A 180 33.03 -15.78 2.73
C LYS A 180 31.78 -15.55 3.59
N GLY A 181 30.94 -16.57 3.71
CA GLY A 181 29.67 -16.51 4.44
C GLY A 181 28.47 -16.03 3.60
N ALA A 182 28.66 -15.63 2.34
CA ALA A 182 27.57 -15.21 1.47
C ALA A 182 26.88 -16.38 0.75
N PHE A 183 25.60 -16.20 0.44
CA PHE A 183 24.79 -17.05 -0.44
C PHE A 183 24.56 -16.35 -1.78
N LEU A 184 25.02 -16.96 -2.88
CA LEU A 184 24.71 -16.58 -4.25
C LEU A 184 23.55 -17.43 -4.76
N ARG A 185 22.37 -16.84 -4.98
CA ARG A 185 21.22 -17.58 -5.51
C ARG A 185 21.40 -17.84 -7.01
N ILE A 186 20.90 -18.99 -7.45
CA ILE A 186 20.85 -19.38 -8.87
C ILE A 186 19.39 -19.59 -9.26
N ALA A 187 18.92 -18.83 -10.24
CA ALA A 187 17.67 -19.08 -10.95
C ALA A 187 17.99 -19.58 -12.37
N ILE A 188 17.37 -20.66 -12.81
CA ILE A 188 17.68 -21.30 -14.10
C ILE A 188 16.46 -21.18 -15.01
N LYS A 189 16.57 -20.36 -16.06
CA LYS A 189 15.53 -20.12 -17.07
C LYS A 189 15.74 -21.06 -18.27
N ASN A 190 14.78 -21.93 -18.54
CA ASN A 190 14.77 -22.71 -19.79
C ASN A 190 14.08 -21.89 -20.89
N LEU A 191 14.87 -21.41 -21.86
CA LEU A 191 14.39 -20.51 -22.92
C LEU A 191 13.49 -21.19 -23.97
N ILE A 192 13.52 -22.52 -24.05
CA ILE A 192 12.68 -23.31 -24.97
C ILE A 192 11.32 -23.60 -24.31
N GLN A 193 11.33 -24.05 -23.05
CA GLN A 193 10.12 -24.37 -22.29
C GLN A 193 9.43 -23.13 -21.67
N ASN A 194 10.06 -21.95 -21.76
CA ASN A 194 9.59 -20.67 -21.23
C ASN A 194 9.18 -20.68 -19.74
N ARG A 195 9.94 -21.43 -18.93
CA ARG A 195 9.75 -21.57 -17.48
C ARG A 195 11.10 -21.66 -16.76
N LEU A 196 11.07 -21.63 -15.43
CA LEU A 196 12.22 -22.05 -14.63
C LEU A 196 12.39 -23.58 -14.71
N ALA A 197 13.64 -24.05 -14.56
CA ALA A 197 13.92 -25.46 -14.30
C ALA A 197 13.20 -25.91 -13.01
N SER A 198 12.76 -27.17 -12.98
CA SER A 198 12.10 -27.81 -11.83
C SER A 198 13.07 -28.70 -11.05
N LEU A 199 12.58 -29.29 -9.96
CA LEU A 199 13.33 -30.27 -9.17
C LEU A 199 13.67 -31.53 -10.00
N GLU A 200 12.77 -31.93 -10.90
CA GLU A 200 12.97 -33.08 -11.78
C GLU A 200 14.04 -32.77 -12.85
N ASP A 201 14.00 -31.57 -13.45
CA ASP A 201 15.02 -31.11 -14.42
C ASP A 201 16.42 -31.09 -13.77
N LEU A 202 16.52 -30.61 -12.53
CA LEU A 202 17.76 -30.61 -11.75
C LEU A 202 18.26 -32.04 -11.45
N SER A 203 17.37 -32.93 -10.98
CA SER A 203 17.76 -34.31 -10.64
C SER A 203 18.22 -35.10 -11.87
N GLN A 204 17.56 -34.88 -13.01
CA GLN A 204 17.97 -35.47 -14.30
C GLN A 204 19.32 -34.91 -14.76
N ALA A 205 19.51 -33.59 -14.74
CA ALA A 205 20.73 -32.95 -15.21
C ALA A 205 21.98 -33.36 -14.40
N PHE A 206 21.85 -33.45 -13.07
CA PHE A 206 22.92 -33.95 -12.20
C PHE A 206 23.02 -35.48 -12.13
N GLN A 207 22.14 -36.22 -12.82
CA GLN A 207 22.06 -37.68 -12.82
C GLN A 207 21.99 -38.26 -11.40
N VAL A 208 21.19 -37.64 -10.53
CA VAL A 208 20.98 -38.08 -9.15
C VAL A 208 19.79 -39.03 -9.12
N GLU A 209 20.03 -40.28 -8.72
CA GLU A 209 18.95 -41.23 -8.48
C GLU A 209 18.15 -40.86 -7.23
N THR A 210 16.89 -40.50 -7.46
CA THR A 210 15.91 -40.05 -6.46
C THR A 210 14.58 -40.77 -6.70
N GLN A 211 13.78 -40.90 -5.64
CA GLN A 211 12.37 -41.32 -5.77
C GLN A 211 11.54 -40.13 -6.23
N LYS A 212 10.79 -40.27 -7.33
CA LYS A 212 9.90 -39.20 -7.86
C LYS A 212 8.83 -38.79 -6.84
N GLU A 213 8.43 -39.75 -6.02
CA GLU A 213 7.52 -39.63 -4.89
C GLU A 213 8.01 -38.60 -3.85
N ILE A 214 9.32 -38.31 -3.78
CA ILE A 214 9.88 -37.26 -2.93
C ILE A 214 9.54 -35.88 -3.51
N PHE A 215 9.73 -35.66 -4.82
CA PHE A 215 9.43 -34.36 -5.45
C PHE A 215 7.94 -34.03 -5.41
N GLN A 216 7.07 -35.04 -5.54
CA GLN A 216 5.61 -34.87 -5.44
C GLN A 216 5.14 -34.36 -4.07
N LYS A 217 5.97 -34.46 -3.02
CA LYS A 217 5.70 -33.98 -1.66
C LYS A 217 6.33 -32.62 -1.35
N LEU A 218 6.96 -31.98 -2.33
CA LEU A 218 7.66 -30.69 -2.21
C LEU A 218 7.07 -29.67 -3.20
N LYS A 219 7.17 -28.37 -2.89
CA LYS A 219 6.77 -27.31 -3.83
C LYS A 219 7.78 -27.18 -4.98
N GLU A 220 7.27 -26.83 -6.16
CA GLU A 220 8.09 -26.44 -7.31
C GLU A 220 8.89 -25.15 -7.05
N ASP A 221 8.39 -24.25 -6.21
CA ASP A 221 9.10 -23.03 -5.80
C ASP A 221 10.28 -23.34 -4.88
N TYR A 222 11.50 -23.14 -5.36
CA TYR A 222 12.73 -23.42 -4.62
C TYR A 222 13.75 -22.27 -4.60
N THR A 223 14.74 -22.42 -3.71
CA THR A 223 15.96 -21.61 -3.67
C THR A 223 17.17 -22.54 -3.79
N LEU A 224 17.83 -22.48 -4.95
CA LEU A 224 19.14 -23.07 -5.19
C LEU A 224 20.18 -21.97 -5.00
N ALA A 225 21.25 -22.25 -4.24
CA ALA A 225 22.28 -21.27 -3.94
C ALA A 225 23.67 -21.92 -3.82
N ILE A 226 24.71 -21.11 -4.04
CA ILE A 226 26.09 -21.42 -3.68
C ILE A 226 26.43 -20.67 -2.39
N TYR A 227 26.86 -21.41 -1.36
CA TYR A 227 27.41 -20.87 -0.13
C TYR A 227 28.95 -20.87 -0.18
N SER A 228 29.59 -19.78 0.28
CA SER A 228 31.05 -19.64 0.31
C SER A 228 31.63 -19.91 1.71
N GLN A 229 32.45 -20.96 1.87
CA GLN A 229 33.16 -21.29 3.11
C GLN A 229 34.67 -21.48 2.90
N GLU A 230 35.43 -21.67 3.99
CA GLU A 230 36.89 -21.79 3.95
C GLU A 230 37.37 -22.98 3.11
N GLN A 231 36.60 -24.07 3.12
CA GLN A 231 36.85 -25.31 2.39
C GLN A 231 36.32 -25.24 0.94
N GLY A 232 36.18 -24.03 0.39
CA GLY A 232 35.60 -23.75 -0.91
C GLY A 232 34.09 -23.56 -0.88
N LYS A 233 33.46 -23.63 -2.05
CA LYS A 233 32.02 -23.39 -2.21
C LYS A 233 31.20 -24.67 -2.05
N ARG A 234 29.94 -24.54 -1.66
CA ARG A 234 29.00 -25.64 -1.40
C ARG A 234 27.63 -25.30 -1.98
N ILE A 235 26.89 -26.31 -2.43
CA ILE A 235 25.54 -26.15 -2.98
C ILE A 235 24.55 -26.29 -1.84
N VAL A 236 23.58 -25.39 -1.81
CA VAL A 236 22.41 -25.41 -0.92
C VAL A 236 21.16 -25.39 -1.77
N PHE A 237 20.19 -26.20 -1.37
CA PHE A 237 18.88 -26.30 -1.99
C PHE A 237 17.81 -26.25 -0.89
N ILE A 238 16.76 -25.47 -1.11
CA ILE A 238 15.67 -25.25 -0.16
C ILE A 238 14.36 -25.25 -0.94
N THR A 239 13.36 -25.99 -0.48
CA THR A 239 11.96 -25.86 -0.93
C THR A 239 11.03 -26.05 0.25
N LYS A 240 9.75 -25.68 0.09
CA LYS A 240 8.70 -26.01 1.05
C LYS A 240 8.17 -27.42 0.82
N ILE A 241 7.68 -28.04 1.88
CA ILE A 241 7.02 -29.34 1.91
C ILE A 241 5.53 -29.10 1.64
N GLU A 242 4.99 -29.75 0.62
CA GLU A 242 3.54 -29.72 0.33
C GLU A 242 2.80 -30.73 1.20
N GLU A 243 3.38 -31.93 1.36
CA GLU A 243 2.75 -33.05 2.05
C GLU A 243 3.79 -33.77 2.93
N ALA A 244 3.71 -33.57 4.25
CA ALA A 244 4.69 -34.12 5.18
C ALA A 244 4.50 -35.64 5.47
N GLU A 245 3.34 -36.20 5.13
CA GLU A 245 3.01 -37.61 5.36
C GLU A 245 3.80 -38.53 4.43
N GLY A 246 4.35 -39.63 4.95
CA GLY A 246 5.22 -40.56 4.21
C GLY A 246 6.62 -40.03 3.80
N LEU A 247 6.85 -38.71 3.78
CA LEU A 247 8.12 -38.11 3.33
C LEU A 247 9.35 -38.62 4.11
N ASN A 248 9.19 -38.82 5.43
CA ASN A 248 10.24 -39.39 6.29
C ASN A 248 10.58 -40.87 6.03
N GLU A 249 9.74 -41.59 5.28
CA GLU A 249 9.95 -43.00 4.93
C GLU A 249 10.64 -43.10 3.57
N LEU A 250 10.15 -42.35 2.58
CA LEU A 250 10.82 -42.18 1.28
C LEU A 250 12.27 -41.70 1.44
N LEU A 251 12.52 -40.73 2.34
CA LEU A 251 13.88 -40.26 2.60
C LEU A 251 14.79 -41.35 3.20
N LYS A 252 14.27 -42.27 4.04
CA LYS A 252 15.06 -43.41 4.56
C LYS A 252 15.33 -44.47 3.51
N ASP A 253 14.36 -44.74 2.63
CA ASP A 253 14.55 -45.67 1.50
C ASP A 253 15.61 -45.12 0.53
N TRP A 254 15.60 -43.81 0.27
CA TRP A 254 16.64 -43.12 -0.49
C TRP A 254 18.01 -43.16 0.19
N GLU A 255 18.11 -42.91 1.51
CA GLU A 255 19.37 -43.13 2.26
C GLU A 255 19.86 -44.57 2.10
N GLY A 256 18.95 -45.54 2.13
CA GLY A 256 19.23 -46.98 1.98
C GLY A 256 19.64 -47.41 0.56
N LYS A 257 19.33 -46.61 -0.47
CA LYS A 257 19.84 -46.74 -1.85
C LYS A 257 21.24 -46.16 -1.97
N VAL A 258 21.40 -44.88 -1.62
CA VAL A 258 22.70 -44.16 -1.66
C VAL A 258 23.78 -44.88 -0.82
N ALA A 259 23.40 -45.53 0.28
CA ALA A 259 24.28 -46.39 1.09
C ALA A 259 24.81 -47.64 0.37
N LYS A 260 24.05 -48.21 -0.57
CA LYS A 260 24.37 -49.45 -1.31
C LYS A 260 25.03 -49.15 -2.66
N GLU A 261 24.37 -48.32 -3.47
CA GLU A 261 24.82 -47.97 -4.81
C GLU A 261 26.01 -46.98 -4.76
N GLY A 262 26.10 -46.16 -3.70
CA GLY A 262 27.08 -45.09 -3.53
C GLY A 262 26.54 -43.73 -3.99
N VAL A 263 27.29 -42.66 -3.75
CA VAL A 263 26.93 -41.32 -4.24
C VAL A 263 27.34 -41.20 -5.71
N PHE A 264 26.39 -40.83 -6.57
CA PHE A 264 26.66 -40.42 -7.95
C PHE A 264 26.37 -38.93 -8.10
N LEU A 265 27.26 -38.21 -8.77
CA LEU A 265 27.03 -36.83 -9.25
C LEU A 265 27.55 -36.73 -10.68
N SER A 266 26.73 -36.19 -11.59
CA SER A 266 27.04 -36.06 -13.02
C SER A 266 27.54 -37.37 -13.65
N GLY A 267 26.93 -38.50 -13.26
CA GLY A 267 27.27 -39.85 -13.74
C GLY A 267 28.53 -40.47 -13.14
N GLN A 268 29.27 -39.77 -12.27
CA GLN A 268 30.50 -40.29 -11.65
C GLN A 268 30.23 -40.78 -10.22
N LYS A 269 30.69 -42.01 -9.92
CA LYS A 269 30.62 -42.58 -8.58
C LYS A 269 31.68 -41.98 -7.66
N ILE A 270 31.24 -41.39 -6.56
CA ILE A 270 32.08 -40.75 -5.55
C ILE A 270 32.29 -41.72 -4.37
N SER A 271 33.53 -41.80 -3.90
CA SER A 271 33.88 -42.59 -2.72
C SER A 271 33.45 -41.89 -1.43
N THR A 272 32.75 -42.60 -0.55
CA THR A 272 32.27 -42.12 0.75
C THR A 272 33.14 -42.63 1.90
N GLN A 273 33.34 -41.83 2.96
CA GLN A 273 34.10 -42.28 4.14
C GLN A 273 33.32 -43.27 5.03
N VAL A 274 31.99 -43.23 4.96
CA VAL A 274 31.09 -44.15 5.65
C VAL A 274 29.95 -44.54 4.69
N SER A 275 29.50 -45.78 4.78
CA SER A 275 28.45 -46.35 3.91
C SER A 275 27.03 -46.20 4.48
N TYR A 276 26.79 -45.23 5.36
CA TYR A 276 25.48 -45.00 5.96
C TYR A 276 25.30 -43.56 6.44
N PHE A 277 24.06 -43.08 6.40
CA PHE A 277 23.68 -41.78 6.92
C PHE A 277 23.61 -41.77 8.46
N LYS A 278 24.15 -40.70 9.05
CA LYS A 278 24.19 -40.42 10.48
C LYS A 278 23.22 -39.29 10.83
N SER A 279 22.80 -39.20 12.09
CA SER A 279 22.01 -38.08 12.60
C SER A 279 22.89 -37.11 13.38
N ALA A 280 22.57 -35.83 13.29
CA ALA A 280 23.05 -34.79 14.19
C ALA A 280 21.94 -33.74 14.40
N SER A 281 22.17 -32.77 15.29
CA SER A 281 21.22 -31.71 15.61
C SER A 281 21.92 -30.35 15.69
N TYR A 282 21.34 -29.31 15.10
CA TYR A 282 21.82 -27.93 15.24
C TYR A 282 20.67 -27.01 15.63
N GLN A 283 20.81 -26.28 16.74
CA GLN A 283 19.78 -25.39 17.31
C GLN A 283 18.36 -26.01 17.30
N ASN A 284 18.23 -27.23 17.83
CA ASN A 284 17.00 -28.04 17.88
C ASN A 284 16.42 -28.50 16.52
N VAL A 285 17.12 -28.28 15.41
CA VAL A 285 16.80 -28.88 14.10
C VAL A 285 17.60 -30.18 13.95
N ASN A 286 16.90 -31.30 13.80
CA ASN A 286 17.52 -32.60 13.50
C ASN A 286 17.84 -32.70 12.00
N PHE A 287 19.00 -33.24 11.68
CA PHE A 287 19.44 -33.42 10.30
C PHE A 287 20.19 -34.74 10.10
N ARG A 288 20.23 -35.18 8.85
CA ARG A 288 20.83 -36.43 8.40
C ARG A 288 22.01 -36.11 7.48
N TYR A 289 23.10 -36.87 7.58
CA TYR A 289 24.30 -36.60 6.81
C TYR A 289 25.11 -37.85 6.42
N LEU A 290 25.81 -37.76 5.29
CA LEU A 290 26.72 -38.76 4.73
C LEU A 290 28.05 -38.08 4.37
N THR A 291 29.14 -38.45 5.06
CA THR A 291 30.46 -37.82 4.88
C THR A 291 31.20 -38.38 3.66
N ILE A 292 31.58 -37.49 2.74
CA ILE A 292 32.31 -37.83 1.50
C ILE A 292 33.81 -37.54 1.66
N SER A 293 34.19 -36.34 2.08
CA SER A 293 35.61 -35.91 2.20
C SER A 293 35.97 -35.44 3.62
N LYS A 294 37.25 -35.17 3.87
CA LYS A 294 37.70 -34.69 5.21
C LYS A 294 37.47 -33.18 5.38
N GLU A 295 37.33 -32.45 4.28
CA GLU A 295 37.18 -30.99 4.19
C GLU A 295 35.70 -30.55 4.30
N ASP A 296 34.91 -31.21 5.16
CA ASP A 296 33.46 -30.99 5.28
C ASP A 296 32.73 -30.99 3.91
N SER A 297 32.96 -32.05 3.13
CA SER A 297 32.13 -32.37 1.96
C SER A 297 31.28 -33.60 2.25
N GLY A 298 29.99 -33.52 1.97
CA GLY A 298 29.05 -34.60 2.20
C GLY A 298 27.70 -34.33 1.56
N ILE A 299 26.75 -35.24 1.77
CA ILE A 299 25.33 -34.98 1.55
C ILE A 299 24.72 -34.73 2.92
N CYS A 300 24.09 -33.57 3.13
CA CYS A 300 23.38 -33.24 4.35
C CYS A 300 21.95 -32.84 3.99
N TYR A 301 20.94 -33.31 4.74
CA TYR A 301 19.56 -32.85 4.59
C TYR A 301 18.85 -32.70 5.93
N ALA A 302 17.88 -31.79 6.00
CA ALA A 302 17.07 -31.52 7.19
C ALA A 302 15.61 -31.27 6.81
N LEU A 303 14.70 -31.63 7.72
CA LEU A 303 13.32 -31.17 7.71
C LEU A 303 13.17 -30.14 8.84
N PHE A 304 12.85 -28.89 8.48
CA PHE A 304 12.68 -27.79 9.43
C PHE A 304 11.31 -27.15 9.23
N LYS A 305 10.36 -27.45 10.12
CA LYS A 305 8.94 -27.07 9.96
C LYS A 305 8.42 -27.54 8.59
N ASP A 306 8.01 -26.61 7.74
CA ASP A 306 7.54 -26.83 6.38
C ASP A 306 8.64 -26.70 5.32
N TYR A 307 9.93 -26.68 5.69
CA TYR A 307 11.06 -26.62 4.75
C TYR A 307 11.82 -27.96 4.66
N PHE A 308 12.06 -28.40 3.42
CA PHE A 308 13.10 -29.37 3.11
C PHE A 308 14.39 -28.61 2.73
N ILE A 309 15.49 -28.95 3.41
CA ILE A 309 16.81 -28.37 3.18
C ILE A 309 17.77 -29.48 2.74
N PHE A 310 18.52 -29.26 1.68
CA PHE A 310 19.65 -30.08 1.24
C PHE A 310 20.90 -29.20 1.12
N ALA A 311 22.06 -29.71 1.52
CA ALA A 311 23.32 -28.95 1.54
C ALA A 311 24.53 -29.88 1.37
N THR A 312 25.59 -29.41 0.70
CA THR A 312 26.79 -30.24 0.44
C THR A 312 27.90 -30.16 1.50
N SER A 313 27.62 -29.52 2.65
CA SER A 313 28.46 -29.52 3.85
C SER A 313 27.64 -29.33 5.13
N PHE A 314 28.23 -29.60 6.29
CA PHE A 314 27.59 -29.24 7.57
C PHE A 314 27.46 -27.73 7.73
N GLU A 315 28.50 -26.97 7.40
CA GLU A 315 28.49 -25.52 7.65
C GLU A 315 27.45 -24.79 6.79
N SER A 316 27.31 -25.18 5.51
CA SER A 316 26.27 -24.63 4.64
C SER A 316 24.86 -24.98 5.13
N LEU A 317 24.64 -26.20 5.66
CA LEU A 317 23.37 -26.59 6.28
C LEU A 317 23.04 -25.72 7.50
N LYS A 318 23.98 -25.56 8.44
CA LYS A 318 23.79 -24.73 9.65
C LYS A 318 23.42 -23.29 9.29
N LYS A 319 24.13 -22.72 8.32
CA LYS A 319 23.92 -21.34 7.86
C LYS A 319 22.56 -21.18 7.19
N THR A 320 22.12 -22.20 6.44
CA THR A 320 20.76 -22.23 5.88
C THR A 320 19.68 -22.28 6.96
N ILE A 321 19.90 -23.06 8.04
CA ILE A 321 19.00 -23.11 9.20
C ILE A 321 18.96 -21.76 9.95
N GLU A 322 20.10 -21.08 10.09
CA GLU A 322 20.18 -19.73 10.67
C GLU A 322 19.41 -18.71 9.82
N GLU A 323 19.61 -18.69 8.50
CA GLU A 323 18.93 -17.76 7.59
C GLU A 323 17.43 -18.01 7.52
N LEU A 324 16.97 -19.27 7.50
CA LEU A 324 15.54 -19.59 7.52
C LEU A 324 14.88 -19.11 8.82
N LYS A 325 15.51 -19.35 9.99
CA LYS A 325 15.01 -18.83 11.27
C LYS A 325 14.96 -17.31 11.30
N ARG A 326 15.99 -16.64 10.76
CA ARG A 326 16.03 -15.17 10.67
C ARG A 326 14.91 -14.63 9.79
N GLU A 327 14.55 -15.29 8.68
CA GLU A 327 13.37 -14.93 7.89
C GLU A 327 12.04 -15.21 8.61
N GLU A 328 11.93 -16.29 9.40
CA GLU A 328 10.74 -16.52 10.23
C GLU A 328 10.58 -15.44 11.32
N GLU A 329 11.66 -15.09 12.02
CA GLU A 329 11.67 -14.01 13.02
C GLU A 329 11.35 -12.66 12.38
N LEU A 330 11.87 -12.38 11.19
CA LEU A 330 11.58 -11.16 10.43
C LEU A 330 10.13 -11.12 9.90
N SER A 331 9.58 -12.26 9.49
CA SER A 331 8.18 -12.38 9.07
C SER A 331 7.23 -12.15 10.27
N ALA A 332 7.52 -12.78 11.41
CA ALA A 332 6.79 -12.54 12.66
C ALA A 332 6.95 -11.09 13.17
N TRP A 333 8.11 -10.47 12.95
CA TRP A 333 8.32 -9.04 13.25
C TRP A 333 7.47 -8.14 12.35
N LYS A 334 7.39 -8.44 11.05
CA LYS A 334 6.53 -7.71 10.09
C LYS A 334 5.05 -7.85 10.41
N VAL A 335 4.60 -9.02 10.90
CA VAL A 335 3.25 -9.16 11.51
C VAL A 335 3.11 -8.20 12.69
N LYS A 336 3.98 -8.27 13.71
CA LYS A 336 3.90 -7.39 14.90
C LYS A 336 3.80 -5.92 14.52
N VAL A 337 4.67 -5.46 13.62
CA VAL A 337 4.73 -4.08 13.14
C VAL A 337 3.48 -3.67 12.36
N GLY A 338 3.07 -4.44 11.36
CA GLY A 338 1.89 -4.13 10.55
C GLY A 338 0.61 -4.03 11.38
N GLN A 339 0.48 -4.90 12.39
CA GLN A 339 -0.68 -4.95 13.27
C GLN A 339 -0.90 -3.71 14.13
N LEU A 340 0.08 -2.79 14.26
CA LEU A 340 -0.11 -1.48 14.90
C LEU A 340 -0.86 -0.48 13.99
N PHE A 341 -1.01 -0.71 12.69
CA PHE A 341 -1.59 0.27 11.76
C PHE A 341 -3.04 -0.02 11.35
N ILE A 342 -3.88 1.02 11.31
CA ILE A 342 -5.15 1.04 10.56
C ILE A 342 -4.97 1.99 9.38
N VAL A 343 -5.15 1.48 8.16
CA VAL A 343 -4.71 2.18 6.94
C VAL A 343 -5.84 2.48 5.96
N GLY A 344 -5.74 3.59 5.24
CA GLY A 344 -6.56 3.79 4.04
C GLY A 344 -6.13 2.86 2.89
N PHE A 345 -6.96 2.73 1.87
CA PHE A 345 -6.64 2.01 0.63
C PHE A 345 -7.44 2.57 -0.55
N GLU A 346 -7.05 2.25 -1.78
CA GLU A 346 -7.76 2.68 -3.00
C GLU A 346 -8.73 1.60 -3.51
N GLY A 347 -9.71 2.02 -4.31
CA GLY A 347 -10.67 1.11 -4.96
C GLY A 347 -11.81 0.61 -4.06
N LYS A 348 -12.68 -0.19 -4.66
CA LYS A 348 -13.96 -0.70 -4.10
C LYS A 348 -14.05 -2.23 -4.06
N GLU A 349 -13.05 -2.91 -4.57
CA GLU A 349 -13.02 -4.36 -4.81
C GLU A 349 -11.62 -4.88 -4.45
N ILE A 350 -11.48 -6.19 -4.26
CA ILE A 350 -10.16 -6.80 -4.10
C ILE A 350 -9.47 -6.81 -5.48
N THR A 351 -8.32 -6.16 -5.56
CA THR A 351 -7.41 -6.21 -6.72
C THR A 351 -6.11 -6.92 -6.32
N PRO A 352 -5.33 -7.46 -7.28
CA PRO A 352 -4.04 -8.09 -6.98
C PRO A 352 -3.06 -7.15 -6.26
N GLU A 353 -3.11 -5.85 -6.54
CA GLU A 353 -2.29 -4.83 -5.89
C GLU A 353 -2.69 -4.63 -4.42
N LEU A 354 -3.99 -4.64 -4.12
CA LEU A 354 -4.51 -4.54 -2.75
C LEU A 354 -4.22 -5.81 -1.94
N GLU A 355 -4.32 -6.99 -2.57
CA GLU A 355 -3.95 -8.26 -1.95
C GLU A 355 -2.44 -8.33 -1.65
N GLU A 356 -1.58 -7.97 -2.61
CA GLU A 356 -0.13 -7.93 -2.38
C GLU A 356 0.26 -6.85 -1.36
N PHE A 357 -0.44 -5.71 -1.32
CA PHE A 357 -0.25 -4.71 -0.26
C PHE A 357 -0.54 -5.30 1.13
N ILE A 358 -1.69 -5.96 1.33
CA ILE A 358 -2.06 -6.57 2.62
C ILE A 358 -1.08 -7.69 2.98
N LYS A 359 -0.68 -8.51 2.00
CA LYS A 359 0.32 -9.57 2.16
C LYS A 359 1.72 -9.04 2.50
N LYS A 360 2.18 -7.96 1.89
CA LYS A 360 3.47 -7.30 2.18
C LYS A 360 3.47 -6.67 3.58
N TYR A 361 2.45 -5.89 3.90
CA TYR A 361 2.44 -5.00 5.07
C TYR A 361 1.70 -5.52 6.29
N LYS A 362 0.80 -6.49 6.13
CA LYS A 362 0.07 -7.18 7.21
C LYS A 362 -0.62 -6.22 8.20
N PRO A 363 -1.40 -5.22 7.72
CA PRO A 363 -1.96 -4.15 8.55
C PRO A 363 -2.92 -4.65 9.64
N GLY A 364 -2.97 -3.93 10.76
CA GLY A 364 -3.90 -4.17 11.87
C GLY A 364 -5.37 -3.90 11.51
N GLY A 365 -5.61 -3.02 10.55
CA GLY A 365 -6.95 -2.78 10.02
C GLY A 365 -6.96 -1.90 8.80
N VAL A 366 -8.16 -1.63 8.30
CA VAL A 366 -8.41 -0.68 7.22
C VAL A 366 -9.41 0.39 7.66
N LEU A 367 -9.22 1.61 7.15
CA LEU A 367 -10.13 2.73 7.29
C LEU A 367 -10.98 2.86 6.03
N LEU A 368 -12.28 2.60 6.15
CA LEU A 368 -13.25 2.73 5.07
C LEU A 368 -13.56 4.22 4.81
N LEU A 369 -13.09 4.72 3.68
CA LEU A 369 -13.36 6.07 3.20
C LEU A 369 -14.40 6.03 2.07
N SER A 370 -15.00 7.18 1.74
CA SER A 370 -16.07 7.25 0.73
C SER A 370 -15.67 6.79 -0.68
N LYS A 371 -14.36 6.70 -0.98
CA LYS A 371 -13.82 6.07 -2.20
C LYS A 371 -14.05 4.54 -2.25
N ASN A 372 -14.11 3.88 -1.10
CA ASN A 372 -14.23 2.42 -0.97
C ASN A 372 -15.70 1.94 -0.89
N ILE A 373 -16.66 2.87 -0.90
CA ILE A 373 -18.06 2.61 -0.60
C ILE A 373 -18.93 3.00 -1.80
N GLU A 374 -19.77 2.07 -2.24
CA GLU A 374 -20.81 2.33 -3.25
C GLU A 374 -22.18 1.85 -2.80
N ASN A 375 -22.31 0.57 -2.46
CA ASN A 375 -23.59 -0.04 -2.11
C ASN A 375 -23.44 -1.18 -1.10
N ARG A 376 -24.56 -1.68 -0.56
CA ARG A 376 -24.61 -2.68 0.52
C ARG A 376 -23.96 -4.02 0.14
N GLU A 377 -24.01 -4.42 -1.13
CA GLU A 377 -23.48 -5.70 -1.62
C GLU A 377 -21.98 -5.60 -1.94
N GLN A 378 -21.58 -4.59 -2.72
CA GLN A 378 -20.18 -4.27 -2.99
C GLN A 378 -19.35 -4.16 -1.70
N LEU A 379 -19.85 -3.42 -0.69
CA LEU A 379 -19.10 -3.21 0.54
C LEU A 379 -18.98 -4.49 1.39
N LYS A 380 -20.00 -5.36 1.40
CA LYS A 380 -19.93 -6.69 2.02
C LYS A 380 -18.87 -7.56 1.37
N ASN A 381 -18.85 -7.60 0.04
CA ASN A 381 -17.92 -8.45 -0.72
C ASN A 381 -16.47 -7.97 -0.51
N LEU A 382 -16.24 -6.65 -0.57
CA LEU A 382 -14.96 -6.03 -0.24
C LEU A 382 -14.49 -6.39 1.17
N ILE A 383 -15.32 -6.16 2.20
CA ILE A 383 -14.97 -6.44 3.60
C ILE A 383 -14.68 -7.94 3.81
N SER A 384 -15.43 -8.83 3.16
CA SER A 384 -15.24 -10.27 3.28
C SER A 384 -13.89 -10.72 2.72
N GLY A 385 -13.53 -10.27 1.51
CA GLY A 385 -12.23 -10.58 0.91
C GLY A 385 -11.05 -9.98 1.68
N LEU A 386 -11.21 -8.77 2.22
CA LEU A 386 -10.20 -8.13 3.09
C LEU A 386 -9.94 -8.96 4.36
N GLN A 387 -10.99 -9.52 4.97
CA GLN A 387 -10.85 -10.41 6.12
C GLN A 387 -10.22 -11.75 5.74
N GLU A 388 -10.61 -12.35 4.62
CA GLU A 388 -10.05 -13.62 4.13
C GLU A 388 -8.54 -13.53 3.91
N ILE A 389 -8.08 -12.49 3.19
CA ILE A 389 -6.65 -12.23 2.97
C ILE A 389 -5.92 -12.06 4.31
N SER A 390 -6.41 -11.22 5.22
CA SER A 390 -5.72 -11.00 6.52
C SER A 390 -5.65 -12.26 7.37
N LEU A 391 -6.73 -13.06 7.41
CA LEU A 391 -6.76 -14.32 8.14
C LEU A 391 -5.77 -15.33 7.55
N ARG A 392 -5.68 -15.42 6.22
CA ARG A 392 -4.72 -16.26 5.51
C ARG A 392 -3.27 -15.84 5.75
N GLU A 393 -2.99 -14.54 5.69
CA GLU A 393 -1.63 -13.98 5.78
C GLU A 393 -1.11 -13.79 7.22
N THR A 394 -1.99 -13.74 8.23
CA THR A 394 -1.60 -13.39 9.62
C THR A 394 -2.25 -14.22 10.72
N GLY A 395 -3.30 -14.98 10.44
CA GLY A 395 -4.14 -15.64 11.46
C GLY A 395 -5.00 -14.68 12.29
N LEU A 396 -5.02 -13.38 11.97
CA LEU A 396 -5.76 -12.34 12.70
C LEU A 396 -6.75 -11.59 11.78
N PRO A 397 -7.97 -11.29 12.26
CA PRO A 397 -8.93 -10.49 11.51
C PRO A 397 -8.50 -9.01 11.49
N LEU A 398 -8.86 -8.28 10.45
CA LEU A 398 -8.71 -6.82 10.41
C LEU A 398 -9.68 -6.13 11.36
N PHE A 399 -9.25 -5.00 11.94
CA PHE A 399 -10.19 -3.95 12.29
C PHE A 399 -10.73 -3.33 11.00
N ILE A 400 -12.04 -3.37 10.79
CA ILE A 400 -12.74 -2.70 9.70
C ILE A 400 -13.30 -1.43 10.32
N ALA A 401 -12.56 -0.33 10.19
CA ALA A 401 -12.83 0.95 10.83
C ALA A 401 -13.60 1.90 9.91
N VAL A 402 -14.50 2.71 10.47
CA VAL A 402 -15.23 3.76 9.73
C VAL A 402 -15.61 4.92 10.65
N ASP A 403 -15.73 6.14 10.10
CA ASP A 403 -16.44 7.22 10.79
C ASP A 403 -17.95 7.14 10.51
N GLN A 404 -18.73 6.60 11.45
CA GLN A 404 -20.19 6.68 11.42
C GLN A 404 -20.69 7.34 12.72
N GLU A 405 -20.37 8.63 12.86
CA GLU A 405 -20.81 9.51 13.96
C GLU A 405 -22.30 9.89 13.83
N GLY A 406 -22.82 9.87 12.60
CA GLY A 406 -24.15 10.38 12.26
C GLY A 406 -24.09 11.81 11.71
N GLY A 407 -25.20 12.27 11.13
CA GLY A 407 -25.29 13.57 10.47
C GLY A 407 -24.23 13.74 9.39
N VAL A 408 -23.48 14.84 9.47
CA VAL A 408 -22.45 15.22 8.48
C VAL A 408 -21.28 14.23 8.39
N ILE A 409 -21.03 13.40 9.40
CA ILE A 409 -20.03 12.33 9.36
C ILE A 409 -20.73 10.96 9.40
N SER A 410 -21.26 10.61 8.22
CA SER A 410 -21.90 9.32 7.92
C SER A 410 -21.28 8.74 6.65
N ARG A 411 -20.07 8.13 6.75
CA ARG A 411 -19.32 7.65 5.57
C ARG A 411 -20.13 6.66 4.72
N ILE A 412 -20.93 5.81 5.36
CA ILE A 412 -21.78 4.82 4.70
C ILE A 412 -23.18 5.44 4.50
N GLY A 413 -23.31 6.26 3.45
CA GLY A 413 -24.49 7.10 3.20
C GLY A 413 -25.80 6.35 2.97
N PHE A 414 -25.75 5.07 2.58
CA PHE A 414 -26.93 4.22 2.32
C PHE A 414 -27.50 3.53 3.58
N LEU A 415 -26.89 3.68 4.76
CA LEU A 415 -27.48 3.20 6.02
C LEU A 415 -28.73 4.02 6.39
N GLU A 416 -29.63 3.44 7.17
CA GLU A 416 -30.81 4.14 7.68
C GLU A 416 -30.44 5.00 8.89
N GLU A 417 -29.72 4.41 9.85
CA GLU A 417 -29.31 5.07 11.10
C GLU A 417 -28.15 6.06 10.90
N LYS A 418 -28.52 7.33 10.73
CA LYS A 418 -27.60 8.46 10.55
C LYS A 418 -27.95 9.65 11.46
N THR A 419 -28.64 9.44 12.58
CA THR A 419 -29.07 10.53 13.48
C THR A 419 -27.86 11.36 13.96
N PRO A 420 -27.84 12.69 13.73
CA PRO A 420 -26.77 13.57 14.22
C PRO A 420 -26.66 13.53 15.74
N GLN A 421 -25.44 13.62 16.29
CA GLN A 421 -25.25 13.62 17.74
C GLN A 421 -26.01 14.77 18.44
N SER A 422 -26.16 15.93 17.79
CA SER A 422 -26.92 17.09 18.29
C SER A 422 -28.43 16.89 18.38
N GLU A 423 -28.98 15.86 17.72
CA GLU A 423 -30.39 15.48 17.84
C GLU A 423 -30.64 14.49 18.98
N ILE A 424 -29.58 13.87 19.52
CA ILE A 424 -29.65 12.96 20.67
C ILE A 424 -29.81 13.78 21.95
N LYS A 425 -30.87 13.51 22.73
CA LYS A 425 -31.28 14.32 23.89
C LYS A 425 -31.63 13.51 25.14
N ASP A 426 -31.63 12.19 25.02
CA ASP A 426 -32.06 11.24 26.06
C ASP A 426 -31.16 9.99 26.04
N PRO A 427 -30.76 9.44 27.21
CA PRO A 427 -29.90 8.25 27.28
C PRO A 427 -30.49 6.97 26.66
N GLU A 428 -31.79 6.70 26.82
CA GLU A 428 -32.43 5.51 26.24
C GLU A 428 -32.52 5.62 24.72
N VAL A 429 -32.93 6.80 24.21
CA VAL A 429 -32.88 7.10 22.77
C VAL A 429 -31.45 6.95 22.23
N SER A 430 -30.44 7.40 22.98
CA SER A 430 -29.02 7.23 22.61
C SER A 430 -28.61 5.75 22.55
N TYR A 431 -29.05 4.92 23.50
CA TYR A 431 -28.81 3.48 23.49
C TYR A 431 -29.45 2.81 22.26
N GLN A 432 -30.71 3.13 21.94
CA GLN A 432 -31.41 2.57 20.78
C GLN A 432 -30.78 3.00 19.45
N ILE A 433 -30.33 4.25 19.33
CA ILE A 433 -29.53 4.74 18.18
C ILE A 433 -28.22 3.94 18.07
N GLY A 434 -27.49 3.76 19.18
CA GLY A 434 -26.25 2.99 19.20
C GLY A 434 -26.45 1.53 18.78
N LEU A 435 -27.52 0.89 19.28
CA LEU A 435 -27.88 -0.48 18.96
C LEU A 435 -28.22 -0.65 17.47
N ARG A 436 -29.06 0.23 16.90
CA ARG A 436 -29.39 0.20 15.46
C ARG A 436 -28.15 0.45 14.61
N ARG A 437 -27.35 1.46 14.93
CA ARG A 437 -26.13 1.83 14.18
C ARG A 437 -25.10 0.72 14.18
N GLY A 438 -24.82 0.14 15.35
CA GLY A 438 -23.94 -1.01 15.49
C GLY A 438 -24.48 -2.23 14.74
N GLY A 439 -25.79 -2.46 14.77
CA GLY A 439 -26.45 -3.54 14.01
C GLY A 439 -26.29 -3.39 12.50
N GLU A 440 -26.48 -2.19 11.96
CA GLU A 440 -26.29 -1.91 10.53
C GLU A 440 -24.82 -2.03 10.09
N LEU A 441 -23.88 -1.54 10.90
CA LEU A 441 -22.44 -1.65 10.66
C LEU A 441 -21.98 -3.12 10.69
N LYS A 442 -22.32 -3.87 11.75
CA LYS A 442 -22.03 -5.31 11.86
C LYS A 442 -22.69 -6.11 10.74
N GLY A 443 -23.88 -5.71 10.31
CA GLY A 443 -24.58 -6.26 9.16
C GLY A 443 -23.83 -6.12 7.82
N LEU A 444 -22.80 -5.27 7.75
CA LEU A 444 -21.87 -5.14 6.61
C LEU A 444 -20.52 -5.85 6.83
N GLY A 445 -20.22 -6.31 8.05
CA GLY A 445 -18.89 -6.79 8.46
C GLY A 445 -17.98 -5.70 9.04
N VAL A 446 -18.47 -4.47 9.20
CA VAL A 446 -17.75 -3.40 9.91
C VAL A 446 -17.73 -3.72 11.40
N ASN A 447 -16.55 -3.72 12.01
CA ASN A 447 -16.36 -4.17 13.40
C ASN A 447 -15.80 -3.08 14.33
N LEU A 448 -15.40 -1.90 13.81
CA LEU A 448 -14.97 -0.75 14.59
C LEU A 448 -15.62 0.55 14.06
N ASN A 449 -16.34 1.27 14.93
CA ASN A 449 -16.79 2.63 14.65
C ASN A 449 -15.91 3.64 15.40
N LEU A 450 -15.41 4.63 14.67
CA LEU A 450 -14.60 5.73 15.21
C LEU A 450 -15.53 6.83 15.77
N ALA A 451 -16.38 6.46 16.73
CA ALA A 451 -17.41 7.29 17.35
C ALA A 451 -17.82 6.71 18.73
N PRO A 452 -18.42 7.50 19.65
CA PRO A 452 -18.84 8.91 19.52
C PRO A 452 -17.73 9.96 19.58
N LEU A 453 -18.09 11.17 19.14
CA LEU A 453 -17.31 12.41 19.33
C LEU A 453 -17.77 13.11 20.62
N LEU A 454 -16.87 13.29 21.58
CA LEU A 454 -17.12 13.81 22.94
C LEU A 454 -16.68 15.28 23.13
N ASP A 455 -16.14 15.90 22.08
CA ASP A 455 -15.71 17.28 22.07
C ASP A 455 -16.84 18.27 22.45
N THR A 456 -16.62 19.04 23.52
CA THR A 456 -17.43 20.23 23.83
C THR A 456 -17.08 21.33 22.83
N ALA A 457 -18.08 21.86 22.11
CA ALA A 457 -17.84 22.71 20.95
C ALA A 457 -18.58 24.05 21.07
N SER A 458 -17.88 25.15 20.79
CA SER A 458 -18.51 26.45 20.50
C SER A 458 -19.02 26.49 19.06
N SER A 459 -19.95 27.39 18.73
CA SER A 459 -20.43 27.56 17.35
C SER A 459 -19.39 28.11 16.37
N ALA A 460 -18.21 28.49 16.86
CA ALA A 460 -17.05 28.88 16.04
C ALA A 460 -16.06 27.72 15.83
N ASP A 461 -16.23 26.58 16.51
CA ASP A 461 -15.30 25.45 16.45
C ASP A 461 -15.57 24.60 15.21
N PHE A 462 -14.52 24.12 14.52
CA PHE A 462 -14.67 23.44 13.22
C PHE A 462 -15.54 22.16 13.30
N LEU A 463 -15.60 21.53 14.47
CA LEU A 463 -16.33 20.29 14.74
C LEU A 463 -17.74 20.49 15.34
N PHE A 464 -18.24 21.73 15.46
CA PHE A 464 -19.53 22.02 16.11
C PHE A 464 -20.70 21.23 15.53
N SER A 465 -20.73 21.05 14.21
CA SER A 465 -21.75 20.29 13.46
C SER A 465 -21.71 18.77 13.70
N ARG A 466 -20.62 18.25 14.28
CA ARG A 466 -20.44 16.84 14.67
C ARG A 466 -20.75 16.61 16.16
N SER A 467 -20.52 17.63 17.00
CA SER A 467 -20.70 17.54 18.44
C SER A 467 -22.15 17.28 18.86
N PHE A 468 -22.36 16.84 20.10
CA PHE A 468 -23.69 16.78 20.72
C PHE A 468 -24.32 18.17 20.96
N GLN A 469 -23.54 19.27 20.88
CA GLN A 469 -24.01 20.63 21.14
C GLN A 469 -24.65 20.79 22.55
N ARG A 470 -24.06 20.11 23.56
CA ARG A 470 -24.51 20.06 24.95
C ARG A 470 -23.38 20.35 25.97
N PRO A 471 -23.70 20.67 27.23
CA PRO A 471 -22.74 20.67 28.33
C PRO A 471 -22.07 19.30 28.54
N ALA A 472 -20.84 19.28 29.06
CA ALA A 472 -20.05 18.05 29.22
C ALA A 472 -20.77 16.96 30.03
N SER A 473 -21.52 17.33 31.08
CA SER A 473 -22.32 16.40 31.88
C SER A 473 -23.36 15.63 31.07
N GLU A 474 -24.09 16.30 30.19
CA GLU A 474 -25.04 15.66 29.26
C GLU A 474 -24.32 14.81 28.21
N ILE A 475 -23.23 15.32 27.61
CA ILE A 475 -22.42 14.55 26.65
C ILE A 475 -21.98 13.22 27.25
N GLY A 476 -21.54 13.22 28.52
CA GLY A 476 -21.08 12.02 29.21
C GLY A 476 -22.14 10.91 29.31
N GLU A 477 -23.38 11.23 29.65
CA GLU A 477 -24.48 10.25 29.76
C GLU A 477 -24.94 9.75 28.38
N LEU A 478 -25.05 10.66 27.40
CA LEU A 478 -25.48 10.33 26.04
C LEU A 478 -24.44 9.46 25.33
N ALA A 479 -23.16 9.84 25.39
CA ALA A 479 -22.06 9.07 24.80
C ALA A 479 -21.90 7.69 25.46
N LYS A 480 -21.98 7.60 26.80
CA LYS A 480 -22.00 6.32 27.53
C LYS A 480 -23.06 5.37 26.96
N SER A 481 -24.27 5.88 26.75
CA SER A 481 -25.41 5.07 26.33
C SER A 481 -25.30 4.65 24.86
N LEU A 482 -24.79 5.52 23.99
CA LEU A 482 -24.48 5.19 22.58
C LEU A 482 -23.42 4.08 22.48
N ILE A 483 -22.37 4.15 23.31
CA ILE A 483 -21.31 3.12 23.39
C ILE A 483 -21.92 1.78 23.80
N LEU A 484 -22.74 1.75 24.86
CA LEU A 484 -23.43 0.53 25.31
C LEU A 484 -24.33 -0.07 24.21
N GLY A 485 -25.00 0.76 23.41
CA GLY A 485 -25.80 0.30 22.28
C GLY A 485 -24.96 -0.38 21.19
N GLN A 486 -23.88 0.28 20.73
CA GLN A 486 -22.98 -0.29 19.71
C GLN A 486 -22.27 -1.55 20.21
N LYS A 487 -21.85 -1.55 21.48
CA LYS A 487 -21.24 -2.71 22.16
C LYS A 487 -22.22 -3.89 22.26
N ALA A 488 -23.51 -3.63 22.51
CA ALA A 488 -24.56 -4.65 22.55
C ALA A 488 -24.88 -5.23 21.16
N ALA A 489 -24.78 -4.43 20.08
CA ALA A 489 -24.79 -4.97 18.72
C ALA A 489 -23.53 -5.82 18.43
N GLY A 490 -22.41 -5.48 19.05
CA GLY A 490 -21.10 -6.11 18.89
C GLY A 490 -20.22 -5.41 17.86
N VAL A 491 -20.21 -4.07 17.87
CA VAL A 491 -19.24 -3.21 17.16
C VAL A 491 -18.38 -2.50 18.20
N LEU A 492 -17.06 -2.52 17.98
CA LEU A 492 -16.08 -1.85 18.82
C LEU A 492 -16.19 -0.33 18.68
N THR A 493 -15.84 0.40 19.74
CA THR A 493 -15.94 1.86 19.78
C THR A 493 -14.61 2.52 20.09
N ALA A 494 -14.29 3.59 19.34
CA ALA A 494 -13.22 4.52 19.69
C ALA A 494 -13.83 5.88 20.07
N VAL A 495 -13.80 6.23 21.36
CA VAL A 495 -14.24 7.55 21.82
C VAL A 495 -13.21 8.61 21.44
N LYS A 496 -13.64 9.74 20.86
CA LYS A 496 -12.73 10.73 20.29
C LYS A 496 -13.15 12.19 20.54
N HIS A 497 -12.25 13.16 20.47
CA HIS A 497 -10.78 13.03 20.46
C HIS A 497 -10.26 13.47 21.82
N PHE A 498 -9.42 12.68 22.49
CA PHE A 498 -8.93 13.00 23.82
C PHE A 498 -7.65 13.87 23.75
N PRO A 499 -7.55 14.94 24.56
CA PRO A 499 -8.56 15.46 25.48
C PRO A 499 -9.59 16.37 24.77
N GLY A 500 -9.26 16.87 23.58
CA GLY A 500 -10.21 17.58 22.71
C GLY A 500 -9.58 18.23 21.50
N TYR A 501 -10.45 18.88 20.74
CA TYR A 501 -10.19 19.89 19.71
C TYR A 501 -10.98 21.20 20.01
N SER A 502 -11.64 21.27 21.17
CA SER A 502 -12.44 22.40 21.65
C SER A 502 -11.71 23.75 21.54
N GLY A 503 -12.41 24.76 21.00
CA GLY A 503 -11.86 26.10 20.79
C GLY A 503 -10.84 26.20 19.64
N ILE A 504 -10.84 25.25 18.70
CA ILE A 504 -10.14 25.36 17.41
C ILE A 504 -11.18 25.61 16.31
N SER A 505 -11.03 26.72 15.59
CA SER A 505 -11.97 27.19 14.56
C SER A 505 -11.53 26.93 13.12
N PHE A 506 -10.27 26.56 12.92
CA PHE A 506 -9.67 26.18 11.62
C PHE A 506 -9.61 24.66 11.45
N ASN A 507 -9.25 24.18 10.25
CA ASN A 507 -9.05 22.75 10.00
C ASN A 507 -7.71 22.27 10.61
N PRO A 508 -7.71 21.40 11.64
CA PRO A 508 -6.48 20.91 12.27
C PRO A 508 -5.65 19.98 11.38
N GLU A 509 -6.18 19.49 10.26
CA GLU A 509 -5.40 18.73 9.28
C GLU A 509 -4.39 19.61 8.51
N GLU A 510 -4.65 20.92 8.43
CA GLU A 510 -3.86 21.87 7.64
C GLU A 510 -2.96 22.76 8.50
N GLU A 511 -3.44 23.17 9.68
CA GLU A 511 -2.72 23.99 10.65
C GLU A 511 -2.71 23.29 12.01
N LEU A 512 -1.57 23.29 12.71
CA LEU A 512 -1.43 22.51 13.94
C LEU A 512 -2.02 23.26 15.14
N GLY A 513 -3.03 22.67 15.77
CA GLY A 513 -3.68 23.24 16.95
C GLY A 513 -2.71 23.44 18.12
N VAL A 514 -2.74 24.62 18.73
CA VAL A 514 -2.02 24.93 19.99
C VAL A 514 -2.98 25.56 20.99
N ARG A 515 -2.98 25.05 22.22
CA ARG A 515 -3.79 25.51 23.34
C ARG A 515 -2.91 25.67 24.58
N ALA A 516 -3.19 26.66 25.42
CA ALA A 516 -2.50 26.81 26.70
C ALA A 516 -2.87 25.67 27.66
N GLU A 517 -4.17 25.49 27.86
CA GLU A 517 -4.80 24.59 28.83
C GLU A 517 -5.57 23.46 28.12
N VAL A 518 -5.69 22.31 28.80
CA VAL A 518 -6.50 21.16 28.39
C VAL A 518 -7.99 21.46 28.63
N PRO A 519 -8.91 21.08 27.71
CA PRO A 519 -10.35 21.29 27.89
C PRO A 519 -10.93 20.43 29.03
N GLU A 520 -12.19 20.67 29.39
CA GLU A 520 -12.91 19.79 30.31
C GLU A 520 -13.01 18.36 29.75
N ILE A 521 -12.66 17.38 30.59
CA ILE A 521 -12.66 15.94 30.26
C ILE A 521 -13.65 15.11 31.11
N SER A 522 -14.60 15.75 31.81
CA SER A 522 -15.58 15.08 32.68
C SER A 522 -16.48 14.11 31.89
N GLN A 523 -16.84 14.49 30.66
CA GLN A 523 -17.59 13.69 29.69
C GLN A 523 -16.83 12.43 29.26
N PHE A 524 -15.51 12.49 29.10
CA PHE A 524 -14.68 11.31 28.85
C PHE A 524 -14.67 10.39 30.07
N LYS A 525 -14.42 10.92 31.28
CA LYS A 525 -14.47 10.14 32.53
C LYS A 525 -15.83 9.44 32.71
N LYS A 526 -16.94 10.09 32.31
CA LYS A 526 -18.28 9.50 32.34
C LYS A 526 -18.49 8.42 31.27
N ALA A 527 -18.11 8.67 30.02
CA ALA A 527 -18.25 7.71 28.91
C ALA A 527 -17.39 6.45 29.11
N MET A 528 -16.22 6.57 29.75
CA MET A 528 -15.38 5.44 30.14
C MET A 528 -16.11 4.43 31.06
N THR A 529 -17.20 4.82 31.72
CA THR A 529 -18.06 3.89 32.50
C THR A 529 -18.97 3.00 31.63
N ALA A 530 -18.86 3.06 30.30
CA ALA A 530 -19.34 2.04 29.36
C ALA A 530 -18.24 1.04 28.92
N SER A 531 -16.99 1.28 29.35
CA SER A 531 -15.79 0.56 28.91
C SER A 531 -15.67 0.46 27.37
N PRO A 532 -15.55 1.60 26.65
CA PRO A 532 -15.20 1.59 25.22
C PRO A 532 -13.85 0.90 25.02
N GLU A 533 -13.65 0.27 23.88
CA GLU A 533 -12.46 -0.56 23.63
C GLU A 533 -11.23 0.26 23.24
N LEU A 534 -11.44 1.43 22.63
CA LEU A 534 -10.38 2.35 22.25
C LEU A 534 -10.69 3.80 22.65
N ILE A 535 -9.63 4.60 22.79
CA ILE A 535 -9.69 6.05 22.91
C ILE A 535 -8.73 6.70 21.92
N MET A 536 -9.26 7.63 21.12
CA MET A 536 -8.49 8.32 20.07
C MET A 536 -7.88 9.61 20.60
N THR A 537 -6.59 9.87 20.38
CA THR A 537 -5.92 11.10 20.81
C THR A 537 -5.93 12.21 19.74
N SER A 538 -6.10 13.45 20.16
CA SER A 538 -6.08 14.65 19.30
C SER A 538 -4.66 15.07 18.89
N ASN A 539 -4.49 15.55 17.65
CA ASN A 539 -3.21 16.09 17.17
C ASN A 539 -3.04 17.59 17.55
N VAL A 540 -3.22 17.92 18.83
CA VAL A 540 -3.20 19.28 19.40
C VAL A 540 -2.08 19.40 20.44
N ILE A 541 -1.34 20.52 20.43
CA ILE A 541 -0.33 20.85 21.45
C ILE A 541 -1.03 21.52 22.65
N TYR A 542 -0.81 20.97 23.84
CA TYR A 542 -1.37 21.47 25.11
C TYR A 542 -0.23 21.92 26.03
N GLN A 543 0.02 23.23 26.08
CA GLN A 543 1.27 23.79 26.62
C GLN A 543 1.51 23.47 28.11
N GLU A 544 0.46 23.30 28.91
CA GLU A 544 0.58 22.88 30.32
C GLU A 544 1.07 21.44 30.52
N ILE A 545 0.91 20.56 29.52
CA ILE A 545 1.45 19.18 29.51
C ILE A 545 2.78 19.15 28.75
N ASP A 546 2.76 19.63 27.51
CA ASP A 546 3.88 19.63 26.58
C ASP A 546 3.74 20.79 25.59
N SER A 547 4.66 21.75 25.65
CA SER A 547 4.67 22.93 24.77
C SER A 547 5.29 22.66 23.39
N SER A 548 5.76 21.44 23.12
CA SER A 548 6.54 21.10 21.94
C SER A 548 5.87 20.06 21.02
N LEU A 549 5.27 19.02 21.62
CA LEU A 549 4.66 17.88 20.95
C LEU A 549 3.12 17.91 21.03
N PRO A 550 2.40 17.47 19.98
CA PRO A 550 0.95 17.25 20.09
C PRO A 550 0.65 16.09 21.05
N PHE A 551 -0.58 16.04 21.56
CA PHE A 551 -1.01 15.08 22.59
C PHE A 551 -0.68 13.62 22.21
N THR A 552 -1.02 13.22 20.97
CA THR A 552 -0.68 11.92 20.37
C THR A 552 0.82 11.56 20.43
N PHE A 553 1.73 12.53 20.48
CA PHE A 553 3.19 12.33 20.40
C PHE A 553 3.90 12.42 21.76
N SER A 554 3.23 12.87 22.83
CA SER A 554 3.89 13.13 24.12
C SER A 554 3.61 12.05 25.16
N ALA A 555 4.66 11.39 25.67
CA ALA A 555 4.53 10.42 26.75
C ALA A 555 3.88 11.01 28.02
N LYS A 556 4.06 12.31 28.28
CA LYS A 556 3.40 13.03 29.38
C LYS A 556 1.89 13.10 29.18
N ALA A 557 1.46 13.34 27.94
CA ALA A 557 0.05 13.41 27.56
C ALA A 557 -0.62 12.03 27.65
N ILE A 558 0.06 10.98 27.16
CA ILE A 558 -0.43 9.60 27.30
C ILE A 558 -0.54 9.18 28.77
N GLN A 559 0.41 9.55 29.63
CA GLN A 559 0.29 9.29 31.07
C GLN A 559 -0.81 10.15 31.72
N TYR A 560 -1.00 11.40 31.28
CA TYR A 560 -2.13 12.25 31.74
C TYR A 560 -3.48 11.60 31.41
N LEU A 561 -3.64 11.03 30.21
CA LEU A 561 -4.84 10.28 29.79
C LEU A 561 -5.06 9.08 30.73
N LYS A 562 -4.07 8.20 30.86
CA LYS A 562 -4.14 7.00 31.72
C LYS A 562 -4.50 7.34 33.16
N ASN A 563 -3.82 8.32 33.76
CA ASN A 563 -4.06 8.80 35.11
C ASN A 563 -5.48 9.38 35.28
N ASN A 564 -5.96 10.19 34.32
CA ASN A 564 -7.23 10.89 34.46
C ASN A 564 -8.46 10.01 34.20
N LEU A 565 -8.32 8.99 33.36
CA LEU A 565 -9.39 8.05 33.00
C LEU A 565 -9.34 6.75 33.80
N GLY A 566 -8.36 6.59 34.71
CA GLY A 566 -8.23 5.43 35.60
C GLY A 566 -8.07 4.10 34.86
N SER A 567 -7.56 4.14 33.63
CA SER A 567 -7.65 3.04 32.66
C SER A 567 -6.30 2.80 32.00
N GLU A 568 -5.41 2.08 32.69
CA GLU A 568 -4.12 1.66 32.11
C GLU A 568 -4.31 0.69 30.93
N GLU A 569 -5.42 -0.05 30.90
CA GLU A 569 -5.70 -1.13 29.94
C GLU A 569 -6.36 -0.69 28.61
N ILE A 570 -6.99 0.49 28.51
CA ILE A 570 -7.68 0.91 27.27
C ILE A 570 -6.69 1.13 26.11
N LEU A 571 -6.99 0.58 24.93
CA LEU A 571 -6.16 0.79 23.75
C LEU A 571 -6.22 2.25 23.31
N ILE A 572 -5.04 2.82 23.08
CA ILE A 572 -4.91 4.20 22.61
C ILE A 572 -4.69 4.17 21.10
N ILE A 573 -5.53 4.87 20.36
CA ILE A 573 -5.42 5.02 18.90
C ILE A 573 -5.11 6.48 18.56
N SER A 574 -4.35 6.74 17.50
CA SER A 574 -4.16 8.11 17.01
C SER A 574 -5.38 8.59 16.21
N ASP A 575 -5.59 9.90 16.17
CA ASP A 575 -6.20 10.53 14.98
C ASP A 575 -5.28 10.33 13.75
N ASP A 576 -5.74 10.63 12.53
CA ASP A 576 -4.96 10.37 11.31
C ASP A 576 -3.60 11.08 11.34
N LEU A 577 -2.55 10.35 10.99
CA LEU A 577 -1.17 10.83 11.01
C LEU A 577 -0.71 11.43 9.68
N ASP A 578 -1.42 11.17 8.57
CA ASP A 578 -1.14 11.77 7.25
C ASP A 578 -1.69 13.21 7.12
N GLN A 579 -1.62 13.98 8.22
CA GLN A 579 -2.07 15.37 8.32
C GLN A 579 -0.95 16.34 7.94
N ASN A 580 -1.28 17.38 7.16
CA ASN A 580 -0.33 18.39 6.69
C ASN A 580 0.19 19.26 7.84
N SER A 581 -0.63 19.49 8.87
CA SER A 581 -0.26 20.14 10.13
C SER A 581 0.89 19.44 10.87
N LEU A 582 0.90 18.10 10.88
CA LEU A 582 1.99 17.30 11.43
C LEU A 582 3.21 17.29 10.49
N LEU A 583 3.00 16.99 9.22
CA LEU A 583 4.07 16.82 8.21
C LEU A 583 4.84 18.12 7.89
N LYS A 584 4.24 19.29 8.15
CA LYS A 584 4.94 20.60 8.11
C LYS A 584 5.93 20.80 9.27
N LYS A 585 5.72 20.13 10.41
CA LYS A 585 6.46 20.37 11.67
C LYS A 585 7.39 19.22 12.06
N PHE A 586 7.05 17.99 11.71
CA PHE A 586 7.76 16.78 12.10
C PHE A 586 8.14 15.96 10.87
N SER A 587 9.28 15.26 10.93
CA SER A 587 9.67 14.33 9.87
C SER A 587 8.72 13.13 9.81
N LEU A 588 8.54 12.50 8.64
CA LEU A 588 7.67 11.31 8.51
C LEU A 588 8.04 10.21 9.51
N LYS A 589 9.34 9.98 9.73
CA LYS A 589 9.85 9.06 10.75
C LYS A 589 9.31 9.39 12.14
N GLU A 590 9.37 10.65 12.55
CA GLU A 590 8.84 11.10 13.84
C GLU A 590 7.32 10.97 13.94
N VAL A 591 6.60 11.28 12.86
CA VAL A 591 5.14 11.15 12.81
C VAL A 591 4.69 9.71 13.07
N VAL A 592 5.41 8.72 12.54
CA VAL A 592 5.09 7.30 12.76
C VAL A 592 5.70 6.71 14.03
N THR A 593 6.87 7.16 14.51
CA THR A 593 7.51 6.58 15.71
C THR A 593 7.15 7.24 17.04
N LYS A 594 7.00 8.57 17.11
CA LYS A 594 6.73 9.27 18.38
C LYS A 594 5.44 8.80 19.08
N PRO A 595 4.33 8.47 18.41
CA PRO A 595 3.14 7.96 19.08
C PRO A 595 3.40 6.64 19.82
N VAL A 596 4.11 5.69 19.20
CA VAL A 596 4.41 4.38 19.79
C VAL A 596 5.37 4.52 20.98
N GLU A 597 6.36 5.42 20.88
CA GLU A 597 7.21 5.79 22.03
C GLU A 597 6.40 6.40 23.18
N ALA A 598 5.45 7.29 22.87
CA ALA A 598 4.55 7.90 23.85
C ALA A 598 3.62 6.87 24.53
N GLY A 599 3.31 5.75 23.85
CA GLY A 599 2.43 4.69 24.33
C GLY A 599 1.06 4.65 23.66
N VAL A 600 0.93 5.20 22.45
CA VAL A 600 -0.19 4.92 21.53
C VAL A 600 -0.01 3.49 20.99
N ASP A 601 -1.09 2.70 21.03
CA ASP A 601 -1.07 1.31 20.57
C ASP A 601 -1.33 1.21 19.06
N ILE A 602 -2.29 1.98 18.53
CA ILE A 602 -2.72 1.90 17.13
C ILE A 602 -2.52 3.24 16.42
N LEU A 603 -1.96 3.19 15.22
CA LEU A 603 -1.71 4.33 14.35
C LEU A 603 -2.73 4.34 13.20
N ILE A 604 -3.47 5.43 13.04
CA ILE A 604 -4.24 5.68 11.81
C ILE A 604 -3.33 6.37 10.79
N PHE A 605 -3.26 5.82 9.59
CA PHE A 605 -2.54 6.43 8.46
C PHE A 605 -3.37 6.30 7.18
N SER A 606 -4.13 7.34 6.83
CA SER A 606 -5.07 7.30 5.69
C SER A 606 -4.37 7.21 4.32
N GLY A 607 -3.12 7.68 4.24
CA GLY A 607 -2.34 7.74 3.00
C GLY A 607 -2.83 8.77 1.98
N TYR A 608 -3.76 9.65 2.37
CA TYR A 608 -4.38 10.64 1.48
C TYR A 608 -3.39 11.66 0.89
N ARG A 609 -2.25 11.91 1.54
CA ARG A 609 -1.24 12.90 1.13
C ARG A 609 0.08 12.26 0.71
N LEU A 610 0.56 11.27 1.47
CA LEU A 610 1.85 10.63 1.21
C LEU A 610 1.77 9.25 0.55
N GLY A 611 0.61 8.60 0.53
CA GLY A 611 0.51 7.16 0.26
C GLY A 611 0.96 6.34 1.48
N VAL A 612 0.23 5.27 1.76
CA VAL A 612 0.37 4.49 3.00
C VAL A 612 1.72 3.78 3.09
N GLU A 613 2.21 3.30 1.95
CA GLU A 613 3.47 2.59 1.78
C GLU A 613 4.64 3.39 2.37
N LYS A 614 4.66 4.71 2.21
CA LYS A 614 5.75 5.57 2.74
C LYS A 614 5.78 5.60 4.26
N GLY A 615 4.61 5.67 4.91
CA GLY A 615 4.50 5.65 6.37
C GLY A 615 4.91 4.30 6.95
N LEU A 616 4.45 3.21 6.32
CA LEU A 616 4.78 1.84 6.72
C LEU A 616 6.25 1.49 6.48
N ASP A 617 6.82 1.79 5.30
CA ASP A 617 8.21 1.49 4.98
C ASP A 617 9.17 2.23 5.93
N GLU A 618 8.92 3.52 6.25
CA GLU A 618 9.76 4.26 7.20
C GLU A 618 9.58 3.77 8.66
N PHE A 619 8.38 3.33 9.06
CA PHE A 619 8.19 2.73 10.39
C PHE A 619 8.86 1.35 10.51
N ILE A 620 8.72 0.48 9.50
CA ILE A 620 9.39 -0.84 9.44
C ILE A 620 10.91 -0.63 9.57
N LYS A 621 11.48 0.22 8.71
CA LYS A 621 12.89 0.62 8.74
C LYS A 621 13.31 1.22 10.08
N ALA A 622 12.47 2.03 10.72
CA ALA A 622 12.76 2.54 12.06
C ALA A 622 12.75 1.42 13.12
N SER A 623 11.82 0.47 13.04
CA SER A 623 11.70 -0.65 13.99
C SER A 623 12.87 -1.65 13.90
N GLU A 624 13.40 -1.85 12.70
CA GLU A 624 14.57 -2.69 12.45
C GLU A 624 15.86 -2.02 12.96
N ASN A 625 15.99 -0.71 12.76
CA ASN A 625 17.17 0.08 13.13
C ASN A 625 17.11 0.70 14.55
N GLY A 626 16.19 0.25 15.42
CA GLY A 626 16.09 0.74 16.81
C GLY A 626 15.64 2.20 16.97
N GLY A 627 15.01 2.79 15.93
CA GLY A 627 14.39 4.11 15.96
C GLY A 627 13.00 4.16 16.61
N VAL A 628 12.50 3.01 17.07
CA VAL A 628 11.35 2.80 17.94
C VAL A 628 11.60 1.53 18.77
N SER A 629 11.19 1.53 20.03
CA SER A 629 11.42 0.45 20.99
C SER A 629 10.66 -0.81 20.63
N LYS A 630 11.37 -1.94 20.59
CA LYS A 630 10.75 -3.24 20.31
C LYS A 630 9.78 -3.67 21.41
N GLU A 631 10.09 -3.34 22.66
CA GLU A 631 9.21 -3.58 23.81
C GLU A 631 7.86 -2.84 23.68
N LYS A 632 7.89 -1.58 23.22
CA LYS A 632 6.66 -0.79 22.97
C LYS A 632 5.79 -1.43 21.89
N ILE A 633 6.41 -1.87 20.79
CA ILE A 633 5.72 -2.59 19.70
C ILE A 633 5.11 -3.90 20.20
N GLU A 634 5.83 -4.68 21.02
CA GLU A 634 5.34 -5.95 21.55
C GLU A 634 4.20 -5.78 22.57
N ILE A 635 4.25 -4.73 23.41
CA ILE A 635 3.15 -4.36 24.31
C ILE A 635 1.90 -3.98 23.50
N ALA A 636 2.03 -3.08 22.52
CA ALA A 636 0.92 -2.67 21.66
C ALA A 636 0.32 -3.86 20.90
N PHE A 637 1.16 -4.65 20.21
CA PHE A 637 0.75 -5.85 19.47
C PHE A 637 0.03 -6.88 20.36
N SER A 638 0.51 -7.10 21.59
CA SER A 638 -0.13 -8.02 22.54
C SER A 638 -1.55 -7.57 22.89
N ARG A 639 -1.71 -6.28 23.23
CA ARG A 639 -3.01 -5.70 23.60
C ARG A 639 -3.99 -5.68 22.42
N ILE A 640 -3.51 -5.36 21.22
CA ILE A 640 -4.26 -5.43 19.96
C ILE A 640 -4.73 -6.86 19.69
N SER A 641 -3.83 -7.84 19.80
CA SER A 641 -4.14 -9.26 19.55
C SER A 641 -5.18 -9.79 20.53
N GLN A 642 -5.10 -9.41 21.81
CA GLN A 642 -6.09 -9.78 22.83
C GLN A 642 -7.49 -9.19 22.57
N LEU A 643 -7.59 -8.02 21.92
CA LEU A 643 -8.87 -7.48 21.45
C LEU A 643 -9.37 -8.25 20.22
N LYS A 644 -8.50 -8.49 19.23
CA LYS A 644 -8.84 -9.21 18.00
C LYS A 644 -9.30 -10.65 18.23
N GLN A 645 -8.77 -11.35 19.24
CA GLN A 645 -9.24 -12.67 19.67
C GLN A 645 -10.71 -12.69 20.14
N ARG A 646 -11.33 -11.52 20.38
CA ARG A 646 -12.77 -11.39 20.69
C ARG A 646 -13.62 -11.24 19.43
N LEU A 647 -13.02 -10.98 18.27
CA LEU A 647 -13.67 -10.91 16.95
C LEU A 647 -13.66 -12.26 16.21
N LEU A 648 -12.94 -13.26 16.75
CA LEU A 648 -12.90 -14.64 16.26
C LEU A 648 -13.89 -15.57 17.00
N LYS A 649 -14.88 -14.99 17.71
CA LYS A 649 -15.86 -15.67 18.56
C LYS A 649 -17.27 -15.14 18.28
#